data_AF-A0A2S5W781-F1
#
_entry.id   AF-A0A2S5W781-F1
#
_cell.length_a   1.000
_cell.length_b   1.000
_cell.length_c   1.000
_cell.angle_alpha   90.00
_cell.angle_beta   90.00
_cell.angle_gamma   90.00
#
_symmetry.space_group_name_H-M   'P 1'
#
loop_
_entity.id
_entity.type
_entity.pdbx_description
1 polymer ?
#
loop_
_entity_poly.entity_id
_entity_poly.type
_entity_poly.pdbx_seq_one_letter_code
_entity_poly.pdbx_strand_id
1 'polypeptide(L)'
;MVDQKFESRAVPTSAGDEPDPIGAEAVALVQQWLAADSPETGAPNPEFSTAQLAFTAALIDGVLRPDDSAVAARTLERLAARTPELVPARLRSALRLGGTVGEALPWAVVPTVRRVLRRTVAPLVADATPSRLGETLARLSADGSRVTLDVVGELARGVAGAARYRAEVGALLARPGVHGVSVRLSSLVAAADLSLWEFDETVGRVAEALVPLGRQALSLSRGGGAFAEGSAAGPAGVSTGASTAASTGEVAAAVAAASGVRGPLITLDADQHRHLDLAVAVFRNVLSRSEFAQLEAGITLQADLPDSLAALRDLQGWASARVAAGGAPITVRLVRSGDRAAERVESAVRGWPLAIDTDPVDVDRALARLLDAALTPERTAAVRIVLAADDLFDTALAVLLAERRGCAGRLALELPPGMRPTVASRVRESVGAARAGGAGDAVWRRMPVVHPREFAAVSPYLVRLGDQKADTDVEGRDARFLASLAGLSLADPGREAFAVMDSILDSDEAVEDARPPRSPRTQDRTLATELVPPEPGPFTNTTDTDLSLPSNREWARRIVDRAAASRLGVDTLSAARHRDALLAAGAAVAGSSDAGDGDAGDVDAGAVDAGAADARAGLRALIHSTAEAGTRWGAQSAAERAAHLRRAALSLEANRDRLVEVMLSEAAAPFDAADAQASAAVDSALFSAGLALDLERIDGARHQPPALVVVVPSADAPVASPAGAVLRALAAGAAVLLRPAPGAGRASAVLAEALWESGIPRDALVLVDLAAAATDGDADADEAVGGGGLLRTLIADPHIEHVLLEGDRETAALFRSWRSDLSLLAETGSGYSVVVTPSADLALAASNIAATELAAAGPRAAATPADDTATPPTAATPASPST
;
A
#
# COMPACT_ATOMS: atom_id res chain seq x y z
N MET A 1 37.75 -1.87 -7.68
CA MET A 1 38.53 -0.72 -8.16
C MET A 1 37.54 0.42 -8.37
N VAL A 2 37.15 1.09 -7.28
CA VAL A 2 36.16 2.18 -7.28
C VAL A 2 36.74 3.24 -6.35
N ASP A 3 37.47 4.17 -6.97
CA ASP A 3 37.84 5.46 -6.41
C ASP A 3 37.20 6.49 -7.35
N GLN A 4 35.95 6.87 -7.06
CA GLN A 4 35.38 8.08 -7.63
C GLN A 4 35.26 9.10 -6.51
N LYS A 5 36.18 10.06 -6.56
CA LYS A 5 36.24 11.26 -5.73
C LYS A 5 34.90 12.00 -5.78
N PHE A 6 34.30 12.19 -4.60
CA PHE A 6 33.40 13.31 -4.36
C PHE A 6 34.20 14.61 -4.52
N GLU A 7 34.11 15.25 -5.69
CA GLU A 7 34.53 16.65 -5.84
C GLU A 7 33.41 17.54 -5.29
N SER A 8 33.71 18.22 -4.19
CA SER A 8 32.91 19.29 -3.62
C SER A 8 32.77 20.41 -4.65
N ARG A 9 31.56 20.55 -5.20
CA ARG A 9 31.26 21.59 -6.18
C ARG A 9 31.08 22.92 -5.44
N ALA A 10 32.14 23.72 -5.40
CA ALA A 10 32.09 25.07 -4.82
C ALA A 10 31.10 25.94 -5.59
N VAL A 11 30.12 26.52 -4.87
CA VAL A 11 29.18 27.52 -5.39
C VAL A 11 29.94 28.84 -5.61
N PRO A 12 29.82 29.50 -6.77
CA PRO A 12 30.49 30.78 -7.01
C PRO A 12 29.78 31.91 -6.25
N THR A 13 30.51 32.58 -5.37
CA THR A 13 30.07 33.82 -4.71
C THR A 13 30.35 35.02 -5.61
N SER A 14 29.33 35.51 -6.33
CA SER A 14 29.38 36.86 -6.91
C SER A 14 28.96 37.88 -5.86
N ALA A 15 29.86 38.79 -5.52
CA ALA A 15 29.63 39.89 -4.59
C ALA A 15 28.79 41.01 -5.23
N GLY A 16 27.64 41.33 -4.65
CA GLY A 16 26.80 42.48 -4.96
C GLY A 16 25.33 42.24 -4.57
N ASP A 17 24.83 43.03 -3.61
CA ASP A 17 23.61 42.85 -2.78
C ASP A 17 23.68 41.66 -1.82
N GLU A 18 23.96 41.92 -0.53
CA GLU A 18 23.92 40.92 0.55
C GLU A 18 22.44 40.80 1.02
N PRO A 19 21.69 39.73 0.67
CA PRO A 19 20.36 39.53 1.19
C PRO A 19 20.48 39.18 2.67
N ASP A 20 19.61 39.74 3.52
CA ASP A 20 19.59 39.43 4.95
C ASP A 20 19.02 38.02 5.16
N PRO A 21 19.87 37.01 5.47
CA PRO A 21 19.49 35.61 5.34
C PRO A 21 18.46 35.25 6.41
N ILE A 22 17.23 34.96 5.96
CA ILE A 22 16.13 34.53 6.84
C ILE A 22 16.51 33.31 7.69
N GLY A 23 17.45 32.49 7.23
CA GLY A 23 18.03 31.41 8.02
C GLY A 23 18.73 31.89 9.29
N ALA A 24 19.50 32.99 9.25
CA ALA A 24 20.18 33.53 10.43
C ALA A 24 19.19 34.13 11.44
N GLU A 25 18.14 34.80 10.97
CA GLU A 25 17.06 35.29 11.81
C GLU A 25 16.29 34.14 12.49
N ALA A 26 16.03 33.05 11.76
CA ALA A 26 15.37 31.87 12.30
C ALA A 26 16.21 31.26 13.45
N VAL A 27 17.54 31.17 13.28
CA VAL A 27 18.45 30.73 14.35
C VAL A 27 18.37 31.65 15.57
N ALA A 28 18.38 32.97 15.37
CA ALA A 28 18.29 33.94 16.46
C ALA A 28 16.95 33.84 17.22
N LEU A 29 15.84 33.63 16.50
CA LEU A 29 14.52 33.44 17.08
C LEU A 29 14.44 32.16 17.92
N VAL A 30 15.02 31.05 17.43
CA VAL A 30 15.12 29.80 18.19
C VAL A 30 15.96 29.99 19.46
N GLN A 31 17.10 30.69 19.37
CA GLN A 31 17.90 31.03 20.55
C GLN A 31 17.09 31.83 21.57
N GLN A 32 16.31 32.81 21.12
CA GLN A 32 15.43 33.59 22.00
C GLN A 32 14.40 32.69 22.70
N TRP A 33 13.82 31.71 22.00
CA TRP A 33 12.90 30.75 22.58
C TRP A 33 13.56 29.89 23.65
N LEU A 34 14.81 29.46 23.45
CA LEU A 34 15.56 28.59 24.36
C LEU A 34 16.25 29.33 25.53
N ALA A 35 16.64 30.60 25.36
CA ALA A 35 17.56 31.31 26.25
C ALA A 35 17.11 31.55 27.71
N ALA A 36 15.82 31.36 28.06
CA ALA A 36 15.37 31.53 29.44
C ALA A 36 15.06 30.23 30.19
N ASP A 37 15.33 29.08 29.59
CA ASP A 37 15.37 27.83 30.34
C ASP A 37 16.70 27.75 31.10
N SER A 38 16.74 28.36 32.29
CA SER A 38 17.79 28.03 33.26
C SER A 38 17.59 26.58 33.74
N PRO A 39 18.65 25.76 33.84
CA PRO A 39 18.54 24.32 34.16
C PRO A 39 18.08 24.00 35.61
N GLU A 40 17.56 24.96 36.38
CA GLU A 40 17.37 24.84 37.83
C GLU A 40 15.99 24.34 38.31
N THR A 41 14.98 24.19 37.44
CA THR A 41 13.67 23.63 37.88
C THR A 41 13.52 22.17 37.49
N GLY A 42 14.06 21.29 38.35
CA GLY A 42 14.03 19.83 38.24
C GLY A 42 12.65 19.19 38.40
N ALA A 43 11.75 19.43 37.44
CA ALA A 43 10.64 18.52 37.17
C ALA A 43 10.98 17.69 35.92
N PRO A 44 11.14 16.35 36.03
CA PRO A 44 11.34 15.51 34.86
C PRO A 44 10.06 15.54 34.03
N ASN A 45 10.07 16.28 32.92
CA ASN A 45 9.05 16.09 31.90
C ASN A 45 9.39 14.81 31.10
N PRO A 46 8.40 14.00 30.70
CA PRO A 46 8.61 12.69 30.13
C PRO A 46 8.90 12.82 28.63
N GLU A 47 10.02 13.44 28.26
CA GLU A 47 10.52 13.30 26.90
C GLU A 47 11.00 11.86 26.73
N PHE A 48 10.16 11.03 26.14
CA PHE A 48 10.53 9.66 25.79
C PHE A 48 11.55 9.68 24.66
N SER A 49 12.68 9.00 24.85
CA SER A 49 13.64 8.75 23.78
C SER A 49 13.10 7.74 22.76
N THR A 50 13.69 7.70 21.57
CA THR A 50 13.35 6.72 20.52
C THR A 50 13.37 5.28 21.05
N ALA A 51 14.41 4.92 21.81
CA ALA A 51 14.53 3.59 22.42
C ALA A 51 13.44 3.32 23.47
N GLN A 52 13.05 4.33 24.26
CA GLN A 52 11.96 4.19 25.24
C GLN A 52 10.60 4.04 24.56
N LEU A 53 10.34 4.74 23.46
CA LEU A 53 9.11 4.60 22.68
C LEU A 53 9.01 3.22 22.04
N ALA A 54 10.07 2.74 21.39
CA ALA A 54 10.13 1.40 20.81
C ALA A 54 9.92 0.30 21.86
N PHE A 55 10.57 0.43 23.02
CA PHE A 55 10.38 -0.49 24.15
C PHE A 55 8.95 -0.45 24.71
N THR A 56 8.36 0.74 24.82
CA THR A 56 6.98 0.92 25.29
C THR A 56 5.98 0.33 24.30
N ALA A 57 6.19 0.53 22.99
CA ALA A 57 5.39 -0.09 21.94
C ALA A 57 5.44 -1.62 22.01
N ALA A 58 6.63 -2.20 22.18
CA ALA A 58 6.82 -3.63 22.37
C ALA A 58 6.13 -4.16 23.64
N LEU A 59 6.15 -3.41 24.75
CA LEU A 59 5.41 -3.77 25.97
C LEU A 59 3.89 -3.68 25.80
N ILE A 60 3.39 -2.68 25.07
CA ILE A 60 1.96 -2.59 24.77
C ILE A 60 1.53 -3.78 23.92
N ASP A 61 2.26 -4.05 22.84
CA ASP A 61 1.93 -5.14 21.92
C ASP A 61 2.06 -6.52 22.59
N GLY A 62 3.10 -6.71 23.41
CA GLY A 62 3.36 -7.99 24.07
C GLY A 62 2.62 -8.25 25.39
N VAL A 63 2.14 -7.22 26.10
CA VAL A 63 1.56 -7.35 27.47
C VAL A 63 0.13 -6.80 27.56
N LEU A 64 -0.21 -5.76 26.80
CA LEU A 64 -1.57 -5.21 26.79
C LEU A 64 -2.48 -5.90 25.78
N ARG A 65 -1.96 -6.30 24.61
CA ARG A 65 -2.76 -6.95 23.57
C ARG A 65 -3.24 -8.36 23.92
N PRO A 66 -2.41 -9.28 24.47
CA PRO A 66 -2.87 -10.64 24.72
C PRO A 66 -3.98 -10.66 25.78
N ASP A 67 -5.09 -11.36 25.53
CA ASP A 67 -6.15 -11.49 26.54
C ASP A 67 -5.70 -12.35 27.73
N ASP A 68 -4.88 -13.37 27.44
CA ASP A 68 -4.36 -14.30 28.44
C ASP A 68 -3.22 -13.66 29.27
N SER A 69 -3.43 -13.60 30.59
CA SER A 69 -2.45 -13.06 31.53
C SER A 69 -1.17 -13.90 31.63
N ALA A 70 -1.23 -15.22 31.47
CA ALA A 70 -0.04 -16.08 31.49
C ALA A 70 0.86 -15.84 30.27
N VAL A 71 0.24 -15.59 29.10
CA VAL A 71 0.95 -15.21 27.87
C VAL A 71 1.59 -13.83 28.01
N ALA A 72 0.85 -12.86 28.56
CA ALA A 72 1.36 -11.53 28.85
C ALA A 72 2.54 -11.55 29.85
N ALA A 73 2.47 -12.40 30.88
CA ALA A 73 3.55 -12.57 31.86
C ALA A 73 4.85 -13.13 31.24
N ARG A 74 4.76 -14.21 30.44
CA ARG A 74 5.93 -14.77 29.73
C ARG A 74 6.55 -13.79 28.74
N THR A 75 5.72 -12.96 28.11
CA THR A 75 6.23 -11.91 27.21
C THR A 75 6.87 -10.75 27.98
N LEU A 76 6.30 -10.38 29.14
CA LEU A 76 6.90 -9.41 30.05
C LEU A 76 8.28 -9.86 30.53
N GLU A 77 8.47 -11.14 30.87
CA GLU A 77 9.78 -11.67 31.26
C GLU A 77 10.83 -11.50 30.14
N ARG A 78 10.48 -11.92 28.91
CA ARG A 78 11.35 -11.79 27.73
C ARG A 78 11.71 -10.33 27.44
N LEU A 79 10.76 -9.41 27.56
CA LEU A 79 10.99 -7.99 27.32
C LEU A 79 11.77 -7.33 28.46
N ALA A 80 11.49 -7.69 29.72
CA ALA A 80 12.19 -7.15 30.89
C ALA A 80 13.70 -7.43 30.84
N ALA A 81 14.12 -8.56 30.25
CA ALA A 81 15.52 -8.87 29.99
C ALA A 81 16.22 -7.86 29.06
N ARG A 82 15.47 -7.24 28.13
CA ARG A 82 15.98 -6.28 27.13
C ARG A 82 15.65 -4.82 27.46
N THR A 83 15.38 -4.50 28.73
CA THR A 83 15.02 -3.13 29.14
C THR A 83 16.17 -2.15 28.86
N PRO A 84 15.95 -1.04 28.13
CA PRO A 84 16.98 -0.04 27.87
C PRO A 84 17.55 0.59 29.14
N GLU A 85 18.82 1.02 29.08
CA GLU A 85 19.48 1.69 30.21
C GLU A 85 18.86 3.06 30.54
N LEU A 86 18.23 3.72 29.56
CA LEU A 86 17.52 4.98 29.76
C LEU A 86 16.26 4.87 30.63
N VAL A 87 15.76 3.66 30.91
CA VAL A 87 14.63 3.48 31.84
C VAL A 87 15.13 3.64 33.29
N PRO A 88 14.49 4.46 34.15
CA PRO A 88 14.95 4.68 35.52
C PRO A 88 15.20 3.37 36.28
N ALA A 89 16.32 3.28 37.01
CA ALA A 89 16.76 2.04 37.65
C ALA A 89 15.68 1.37 38.53
N ARG A 90 14.85 2.19 39.22
CA ARG A 90 13.72 1.68 40.02
C ARG A 90 12.67 0.98 39.16
N LEU A 91 12.29 1.57 38.02
CA LEU A 91 11.33 0.99 37.09
C LEU A 91 11.91 -0.24 36.40
N ARG A 92 13.21 -0.22 36.06
CA ARG A 92 13.93 -1.38 35.50
C ARG A 92 13.94 -2.56 36.46
N SER A 93 14.25 -2.33 37.73
CA SER A 93 14.19 -3.38 38.77
C SER A 93 12.76 -3.89 38.98
N ALA A 94 11.76 -3.00 38.97
CA ALA A 94 10.36 -3.39 39.07
C ALA A 94 9.89 -4.21 37.86
N LEU A 95 10.32 -3.87 36.64
CA LEU A 95 10.03 -4.64 35.43
C LEU A 95 10.70 -6.01 35.45
N ARG A 96 11.96 -6.10 35.88
CA ARG A 96 12.66 -7.39 36.04
C ARG A 96 11.99 -8.28 37.09
N LEU A 97 11.62 -7.71 38.24
CA LEU A 97 10.92 -8.43 39.30
C LEU A 97 9.51 -8.82 38.86
N GLY A 98 8.82 -7.97 38.11
CA GLY A 98 7.53 -8.28 37.49
C GLY A 98 7.64 -9.36 36.41
N GLY A 99 8.72 -9.39 35.63
CA GLY A 99 9.00 -10.46 34.67
C GLY A 99 9.18 -11.81 35.35
N THR A 100 9.99 -11.88 36.41
CA THR A 100 10.27 -13.14 37.12
C THR A 100 9.11 -13.63 37.98
N VAL A 101 8.41 -12.73 38.70
CA VAL A 101 7.25 -13.07 39.54
C VAL A 101 5.99 -13.26 38.68
N GLY A 102 5.94 -12.64 37.52
CA GLY A 102 4.78 -12.64 36.62
C GLY A 102 4.40 -14.03 36.16
N GLU A 103 5.35 -14.94 35.96
CA GLU A 103 5.06 -16.32 35.57
C GLU A 103 4.31 -17.09 36.67
N ALA A 104 4.70 -16.90 37.94
CA ALA A 104 4.07 -17.57 39.08
C ALA A 104 2.74 -16.92 39.50
N LEU A 105 2.59 -15.61 39.33
CA LEU A 105 1.38 -14.85 39.73
C LEU A 105 0.86 -13.91 38.62
N PRO A 106 0.46 -14.43 37.44
CA PRO A 106 0.05 -13.58 36.31
C PRO A 106 -1.15 -12.68 36.66
N TRP A 107 -2.09 -13.21 37.44
CA TRP A 107 -3.34 -12.53 37.83
C TRP A 107 -3.11 -11.26 38.68
N ALA A 108 -1.99 -11.15 39.38
CA ALA A 108 -1.66 -9.99 40.20
C ALA A 108 -0.72 -9.01 39.47
N VAL A 109 0.30 -9.56 38.81
CA VAL A 109 1.35 -8.77 38.16
C VAL A 109 0.84 -8.11 36.89
N VAL A 110 0.16 -8.84 36.01
CA VAL A 110 -0.24 -8.31 34.69
C VAL A 110 -1.23 -7.14 34.81
N PRO A 111 -2.31 -7.19 35.61
CA PRO A 111 -3.19 -6.04 35.77
C PRO A 111 -2.49 -4.81 36.34
N THR A 112 -1.49 -5.01 37.20
CA THR A 112 -0.69 -3.93 37.78
C THR A 112 0.21 -3.30 36.71
N VAL A 113 0.92 -4.12 35.93
CA VAL A 113 1.75 -3.66 34.80
C VAL A 113 0.91 -2.93 33.76
N ARG A 114 -0.26 -3.46 33.38
CA ARG A 114 -1.21 -2.79 32.47
C ARG A 114 -1.64 -1.42 32.98
N ARG A 115 -1.91 -1.30 34.29
CA ARG A 115 -2.28 -0.02 34.93
C ARG A 115 -1.12 0.98 34.89
N VAL A 116 0.11 0.53 35.16
CA VAL A 116 1.30 1.39 35.10
C VAL A 116 1.56 1.85 33.67
N LEU A 117 1.55 0.93 32.69
CA LEU A 117 1.78 1.26 31.28
C LEU A 117 0.77 2.29 30.75
N ARG A 118 -0.52 2.14 31.07
CA ARG A 118 -1.54 3.13 30.70
C ARG A 118 -1.26 4.52 31.30
N ARG A 119 -0.79 4.59 32.55
CA ARG A 119 -0.42 5.87 33.18
C ARG A 119 0.81 6.50 32.54
N THR A 120 1.80 5.69 32.15
CA THR A 120 3.01 6.16 31.48
C THR A 120 2.70 6.77 30.11
N VAL A 121 1.76 6.19 29.37
CA VAL A 121 1.40 6.62 28.00
C VAL A 121 0.30 7.70 27.98
N ALA A 122 -0.44 7.88 29.08
CA ALA A 122 -1.51 8.89 29.19
C ALA A 122 -1.14 10.33 28.78
N PRO A 123 0.11 10.81 28.93
CA PRO A 123 0.51 12.12 28.40
C PRO A 123 0.55 12.20 26.86
N LEU A 124 0.72 11.06 26.18
CA LEU A 124 0.85 10.96 24.72
C LEU A 124 -0.46 10.58 24.02
N VAL A 125 -1.37 9.91 24.73
CA VAL A 125 -2.66 9.46 24.19
C VAL A 125 -3.76 9.68 25.21
N ALA A 126 -4.81 10.38 24.78
CA ALA A 126 -5.98 10.65 25.59
C ALA A 126 -6.98 9.48 25.56
N ASP A 127 -7.66 9.31 26.69
CA ASP A 127 -8.76 8.35 26.83
C ASP A 127 -10.03 8.94 26.20
N ALA A 128 -10.62 8.24 25.23
CA ALA A 128 -11.82 8.68 24.51
C ALA A 128 -13.10 8.70 25.38
N THR A 129 -13.07 8.15 26.61
CA THR A 129 -14.25 8.14 27.48
C THR A 129 -14.69 9.54 27.89
N PRO A 130 -16.02 9.82 27.96
CA PRO A 130 -16.52 11.18 28.17
C PRO A 130 -15.98 11.91 29.42
N SER A 131 -15.80 11.22 30.54
CA SER A 131 -15.32 11.85 31.77
C SER A 131 -13.85 12.27 31.68
N ARG A 132 -12.99 11.39 31.16
CA ARG A 132 -11.53 11.63 31.06
C ARG A 132 -11.16 12.56 29.91
N LEU A 133 -11.87 12.47 28.79
CA LEU A 133 -11.64 13.35 27.66
C LEU A 133 -11.95 14.80 28.02
N GLY A 134 -13.01 15.06 28.79
CA GLY A 134 -13.38 16.41 29.23
C GLY A 134 -12.27 17.12 30.03
N GLU A 135 -11.69 16.43 31.01
CA GLU A 135 -10.54 16.95 31.79
C GLU A 135 -9.34 17.26 30.90
N THR A 136 -9.06 16.39 29.93
CA THR A 136 -7.94 16.54 29.01
C THR A 136 -8.15 17.71 28.05
N LEU A 137 -9.35 17.85 27.48
CA LEU A 137 -9.72 18.97 26.61
C LEU A 137 -9.64 20.30 27.35
N ALA A 138 -10.14 20.37 28.58
CA ALA A 138 -10.07 21.58 29.41
C ALA A 138 -8.61 22.00 29.69
N ARG A 139 -7.71 21.03 29.93
CA ARG A 139 -6.28 21.29 30.09
C ARG A 139 -5.61 21.75 28.81
N LEU A 140 -5.93 21.13 27.67
CA LEU A 140 -5.31 21.45 26.38
C LEU A 140 -5.79 22.79 25.79
N SER A 141 -7.00 23.22 26.13
CA SER A 141 -7.59 24.50 25.68
C SER A 141 -7.39 25.66 26.66
N ALA A 142 -6.75 25.42 27.81
CA ALA A 142 -6.58 26.42 28.86
C ALA A 142 -5.82 27.68 28.41
N ASP A 143 -4.93 27.55 27.42
CA ASP A 143 -4.13 28.65 26.84
C ASP A 143 -4.81 29.30 25.61
N GLY A 144 -6.05 28.91 25.31
CA GLY A 144 -6.82 29.34 24.15
C GLY A 144 -6.53 28.54 22.88
N SER A 145 -5.71 27.50 22.93
CA SER A 145 -5.38 26.69 21.75
C SER A 145 -6.58 25.91 21.20
N ARG A 146 -6.61 25.74 19.88
CA ARG A 146 -7.55 24.82 19.23
C ARG A 146 -7.11 23.38 19.47
N VAL A 147 -8.06 22.52 19.81
CA VAL A 147 -7.78 21.09 20.04
C VAL A 147 -8.31 20.27 18.88
N THR A 148 -7.40 19.54 18.23
CA THR A 148 -7.70 18.58 17.16
C THR A 148 -7.47 17.17 17.68
N LEU A 149 -8.43 16.27 17.46
CA LEU A 149 -8.31 14.88 17.90
C LEU A 149 -7.93 13.95 16.75
N ASP A 150 -7.04 13.00 17.00
CA ASP A 150 -6.69 11.94 16.06
C ASP A 150 -7.20 10.60 16.60
N VAL A 151 -8.12 9.95 15.90
CA VAL A 151 -8.73 8.71 16.38
C VAL A 151 -7.79 7.55 16.12
N VAL A 152 -7.18 7.07 17.21
CA VAL A 152 -6.34 5.88 17.27
C VAL A 152 -7.25 4.72 17.65
N GLY A 153 -7.50 3.82 16.71
CA GLY A 153 -8.30 2.63 16.92
C GLY A 153 -7.84 1.50 16.02
N GLU A 154 -8.38 0.31 16.24
CA GLU A 154 -8.15 -0.79 15.31
C GLU A 154 -8.67 -0.39 13.93
N LEU A 155 -7.83 -0.59 12.91
CA LEU A 155 -8.17 -0.26 11.52
C LEU A 155 -9.52 -0.88 11.16
N ALA A 156 -10.29 -0.17 10.32
CA ALA A 156 -11.54 -0.66 9.78
C ALA A 156 -11.29 -1.82 8.82
N ARG A 157 -11.00 -3.01 9.35
CA ARG A 157 -10.71 -4.19 8.51
C ARG A 157 -11.95 -4.82 7.87
N GLY A 158 -13.13 -4.28 8.19
CA GLY A 158 -14.40 -4.65 7.57
C GLY A 158 -15.45 -3.53 7.71
N VAL A 159 -16.59 -3.70 7.04
CA VAL A 159 -17.65 -2.68 6.92
C VAL A 159 -18.19 -2.24 8.29
N ALA A 160 -18.40 -3.17 9.23
CA ALA A 160 -18.86 -2.85 10.58
C ALA A 160 -17.81 -2.04 11.38
N GLY A 161 -16.52 -2.35 11.20
CA GLY A 161 -15.42 -1.60 11.80
C GLY A 161 -15.36 -0.16 11.27
N ALA A 162 -15.50 0.01 9.95
CA ALA A 162 -15.57 1.32 9.30
C ALA A 162 -16.77 2.14 9.80
N ALA A 163 -17.95 1.52 9.89
CA ALA A 163 -19.15 2.18 10.41
C ALA A 163 -18.98 2.64 11.87
N ARG A 164 -18.38 1.79 12.71
CA ARG A 164 -18.07 2.13 14.11
C ARG A 164 -17.08 3.28 14.21
N TYR A 165 -16.01 3.27 13.42
CA TYR A 165 -15.04 4.35 13.35
C TYR A 165 -15.70 5.68 12.96
N ARG A 166 -16.54 5.69 11.91
CA ARG A 166 -17.28 6.89 11.50
C ARG A 166 -18.24 7.38 12.59
N ALA A 167 -18.92 6.47 13.30
CA ALA A 167 -19.79 6.84 14.41
C ALA A 167 -19.01 7.48 15.57
N GLU A 168 -17.83 6.96 15.90
CA GLU A 168 -16.94 7.53 16.91
C GLU A 168 -16.43 8.92 16.51
N VAL A 169 -15.99 9.10 15.26
CA VAL A 169 -15.61 10.40 14.70
C VAL A 169 -16.77 11.39 14.80
N GLY A 170 -17.99 11.00 14.42
CA GLY A 170 -19.18 11.83 14.54
C GLY A 170 -19.48 12.23 15.99
N ALA A 171 -19.30 11.32 16.95
CA ALA A 171 -19.49 11.60 18.37
C ALA A 171 -18.45 12.59 18.91
N LEU A 172 -17.19 12.50 18.45
CA LEU A 172 -16.12 13.43 18.80
C LEU A 172 -16.33 14.81 18.18
N LEU A 173 -16.78 14.88 16.92
CA LEU A 173 -17.10 16.15 16.25
C LEU A 173 -18.20 16.93 16.96
N ALA A 174 -19.21 16.25 17.51
CA ALA A 174 -20.29 16.89 18.26
C ALA A 174 -19.87 17.42 19.65
N ARG A 175 -18.65 17.11 20.09
CA ARG A 175 -18.24 17.31 21.48
C ARG A 175 -17.78 18.76 21.73
N PRO A 176 -18.27 19.43 22.78
CA PRO A 176 -17.77 20.76 23.17
C PRO A 176 -16.26 20.74 23.46
N GLY A 177 -15.54 21.76 23.00
CA GLY A 177 -14.09 21.89 23.17
C GLY A 177 -13.26 21.16 22.12
N VAL A 178 -13.88 20.36 21.24
CA VAL A 178 -13.22 19.76 20.07
C VAL A 178 -13.37 20.72 18.89
N HIS A 179 -12.23 21.15 18.34
CA HIS A 179 -12.17 22.13 17.25
C HIS A 179 -11.90 21.48 15.89
N GLY A 180 -11.48 20.22 15.89
CA GLY A 180 -11.36 19.41 14.70
C GLY A 180 -11.07 17.94 15.01
N VAL A 181 -11.25 17.09 14.00
CA VAL A 181 -10.91 15.66 14.05
C VAL A 181 -10.14 15.31 12.79
N SER A 182 -9.09 14.53 12.93
CA SER A 182 -8.30 14.00 11.81
C SER A 182 -8.70 12.55 11.55
N VAL A 183 -8.87 12.22 10.27
CA VAL A 183 -9.35 10.92 9.80
C VAL A 183 -8.41 10.35 8.75
N ARG A 184 -8.15 9.04 8.83
CA ARG A 184 -7.35 8.30 7.86
C ARG A 184 -8.25 7.56 6.88
N LEU A 185 -7.89 7.56 5.59
CA LEU A 185 -8.64 6.85 4.54
C LEU A 185 -8.84 5.36 4.87
N SER A 186 -7.77 4.71 5.35
CA SER A 186 -7.73 3.30 5.74
C SER A 186 -8.63 2.93 6.93
N SER A 187 -9.17 3.92 7.65
CA SER A 187 -10.13 3.72 8.74
C SER A 187 -11.57 4.09 8.35
N LEU A 188 -11.76 4.83 7.25
CA LEU A 188 -13.07 5.33 6.83
C LEU A 188 -13.89 4.28 6.07
N VAL A 189 -13.25 3.36 5.38
CA VAL A 189 -13.86 2.28 4.59
C VAL A 189 -13.14 0.96 4.88
N ALA A 190 -13.70 -0.17 4.42
CA ALA A 190 -13.00 -1.43 4.56
C ALA A 190 -11.75 -1.45 3.66
N ALA A 191 -10.70 -2.18 4.06
CA ALA A 191 -9.49 -2.31 3.25
C ALA A 191 -9.77 -2.83 1.82
N ALA A 192 -10.75 -3.73 1.68
CA ALA A 192 -11.20 -4.24 0.37
C ALA A 192 -11.81 -3.16 -0.53
N ASP A 193 -12.28 -2.03 0.04
CA ASP A 193 -12.90 -0.93 -0.70
C ASP A 193 -11.87 0.08 -1.25
N LEU A 194 -10.57 -0.08 -0.92
CA LEU A 194 -9.47 0.84 -1.30
C LEU A 194 -8.68 0.37 -2.51
N SER A 195 -9.33 -0.27 -3.47
CA SER A 195 -8.68 -0.68 -4.70
C SER A 195 -8.26 0.53 -5.55
N LEU A 196 -7.02 0.50 -6.05
CA LEU A 196 -6.44 1.59 -6.86
C LEU A 196 -6.62 1.39 -8.38
N TRP A 197 -6.99 0.19 -8.84
CA TRP A 197 -7.30 -0.02 -10.26
C TRP A 197 -8.71 0.49 -10.62
N GLU A 198 -9.67 0.44 -9.68
CA GLU A 198 -11.00 1.08 -9.77
C GLU A 198 -11.01 2.45 -9.05
N PHE A 199 -10.05 3.31 -9.42
CA PHE A 199 -9.78 4.54 -8.68
C PHE A 199 -10.98 5.48 -8.57
N ASP A 200 -11.71 5.70 -9.65
CA ASP A 200 -12.83 6.66 -9.67
C ASP A 200 -14.01 6.15 -8.82
N GLU A 201 -14.29 4.85 -8.85
CA GLU A 201 -15.28 4.19 -8.00
C GLU A 201 -14.87 4.24 -6.54
N THR A 202 -13.60 3.95 -6.23
CA THR A 202 -13.04 4.06 -4.87
C THR A 202 -13.15 5.49 -4.35
N VAL A 203 -12.82 6.51 -5.16
CA VAL A 203 -13.02 7.92 -4.80
C VAL A 203 -14.48 8.19 -4.47
N GLY A 204 -15.42 7.70 -5.28
CA GLY A 204 -16.86 7.84 -5.04
C GLY A 204 -17.31 7.19 -3.72
N ARG A 205 -16.92 5.94 -3.47
CA ARG A 205 -17.27 5.18 -2.25
C ARG A 205 -16.75 5.86 -0.99
N VAL A 206 -15.48 6.28 -1.00
CA VAL A 206 -14.87 6.96 0.16
C VAL A 206 -15.48 8.35 0.36
N ALA A 207 -15.76 9.08 -0.72
CA ALA A 207 -16.42 10.38 -0.63
C ALA A 207 -17.83 10.24 -0.01
N GLU A 208 -18.62 9.25 -0.42
CA GLU A 208 -19.93 8.98 0.19
C GLU A 208 -19.83 8.63 1.68
N ALA A 209 -18.80 7.90 2.09
CA ALA A 209 -18.56 7.61 3.51
C ALA A 209 -18.30 8.86 4.36
N LEU A 210 -17.75 9.93 3.76
CA LEU A 210 -17.47 11.20 4.42
C LEU A 210 -18.66 12.17 4.47
N VAL A 211 -19.65 12.02 3.57
CA VAL A 211 -20.81 12.92 3.46
C VAL A 211 -21.56 13.11 4.79
N PRO A 212 -21.89 12.06 5.57
CA PRO A 212 -22.59 12.25 6.85
C PRO A 212 -21.78 13.10 7.84
N LEU A 213 -20.47 12.90 7.90
CA LEU A 213 -19.57 13.66 8.77
C LEU A 213 -19.47 15.12 8.30
N GLY A 214 -19.38 15.35 6.98
CA GLY A 214 -19.39 16.69 6.39
C GLY A 214 -20.68 17.46 6.68
N ARG A 215 -21.85 16.80 6.58
CA ARG A 215 -23.15 17.41 6.94
C ARG A 215 -23.22 17.77 8.41
N GLN A 216 -22.71 16.91 9.28
CA GLN A 216 -22.66 17.16 10.71
C GLN A 216 -21.75 18.35 11.03
N ALA A 217 -20.52 18.38 10.49
CA ALA A 217 -19.59 19.49 10.66
C ALA A 217 -20.17 20.83 10.17
N LEU A 218 -20.84 20.84 9.01
CA LEU A 218 -21.52 22.01 8.48
C LEU A 218 -22.72 22.45 9.32
N SER A 219 -23.46 21.50 9.90
CA SER A 219 -24.56 21.84 10.82
C SER A 219 -24.06 22.50 12.09
N LEU A 220 -22.93 22.02 12.63
CA LEU A 220 -22.31 22.53 13.85
C LEU A 220 -21.68 23.91 13.62
N SER A 221 -21.15 24.17 12.42
CA SER A 221 -20.65 25.50 12.06
C SER A 221 -21.78 26.54 11.96
N ARG A 222 -22.98 26.14 11.54
CA ARG A 222 -24.16 27.02 11.47
C ARG A 222 -24.89 27.18 12.81
N GLY A 223 -24.86 26.16 13.67
CA GLY A 223 -25.64 26.10 14.91
C GLY A 223 -25.02 26.78 16.14
N GLY A 224 -23.76 27.20 16.09
CA GLY A 224 -23.03 27.77 17.24
C GLY A 224 -23.48 29.15 17.73
N GLY A 225 -24.61 29.68 17.24
CA GLY A 225 -25.22 30.94 17.69
C GLY A 225 -26.42 30.80 18.64
N ALA A 226 -26.89 29.59 18.96
CA ALA A 226 -28.15 29.38 19.67
C ALA A 226 -28.04 28.44 20.88
N PHE A 227 -27.25 28.82 21.88
CA PHE A 227 -27.39 28.28 23.24
C PHE A 227 -27.20 29.40 24.28
N ALA A 228 -28.16 30.32 24.33
CA ALA A 228 -28.42 31.16 25.49
C ALA A 228 -29.94 31.30 25.66
N GLU A 229 -30.45 30.65 26.71
CA GLU A 229 -31.70 30.89 27.46
C GLU A 229 -33.08 30.86 26.75
N GLY A 230 -33.90 29.87 27.15
CA GLY A 230 -35.15 30.12 27.88
C GLY A 230 -36.38 30.69 27.13
N SER A 231 -37.38 29.81 26.96
CA SER A 231 -38.81 30.08 27.19
C SER A 231 -39.60 31.07 26.29
N ALA A 232 -40.57 30.46 25.60
CA ALA A 232 -41.92 30.96 25.30
C ALA A 232 -42.17 32.02 24.20
N ALA A 233 -43.18 31.68 23.39
CA ALA A 233 -44.05 32.52 22.57
C ALA A 233 -43.48 33.11 21.27
N GLY A 234 -44.11 32.73 20.14
CA GLY A 234 -44.04 33.48 18.88
C GLY A 234 -44.61 34.90 19.04
N PRO A 235 -44.44 35.78 18.05
CA PRO A 235 -45.32 35.70 16.89
C PRO A 235 -44.69 36.08 15.54
N ALA A 236 -45.57 36.04 14.54
CA ALA A 236 -45.41 36.30 13.12
C ALA A 236 -44.84 37.68 12.72
N GLY A 237 -44.17 37.67 11.56
CA GLY A 237 -44.32 38.65 10.48
C GLY A 237 -43.36 39.84 10.48
N VAL A 238 -42.45 39.90 9.50
CA VAL A 238 -41.99 41.17 8.88
C VAL A 238 -41.69 40.97 7.40
N SER A 239 -42.24 41.91 6.64
CA SER A 239 -42.19 42.12 5.20
C SER A 239 -40.86 42.68 4.68
N THR A 240 -40.66 42.43 3.39
CA THR A 240 -39.85 43.20 2.41
C THR A 240 -39.64 44.70 2.71
N GLY A 241 -38.40 45.17 2.57
CA GLY A 241 -38.03 46.60 2.54
C GLY A 241 -36.54 46.77 2.20
N ALA A 242 -36.21 47.67 1.28
CA ALA A 242 -35.00 47.69 0.47
C ALA A 242 -33.80 48.49 1.06
N SER A 243 -32.62 48.18 0.50
CA SER A 243 -31.52 49.09 0.10
C SER A 243 -30.75 49.89 1.15
N THR A 244 -29.47 49.56 1.29
CA THR A 244 -28.36 50.54 1.19
C THR A 244 -27.07 49.82 0.76
N ALA A 245 -26.38 50.40 -0.23
CA ALA A 245 -25.12 49.93 -0.78
C ALA A 245 -24.00 50.01 0.27
N ALA A 246 -23.51 48.86 0.72
CA ALA A 246 -22.22 48.73 1.38
C ALA A 246 -21.15 48.54 0.30
N SER A 247 -20.03 49.23 0.46
CA SER A 247 -18.90 49.13 -0.46
C SER A 247 -18.36 47.69 -0.51
N THR A 248 -17.85 47.24 -1.65
CA THR A 248 -17.29 45.89 -1.86
C THR A 248 -16.18 45.56 -0.84
N GLY A 249 -15.53 46.58 -0.27
CA GLY A 249 -14.56 46.45 0.83
C GLY A 249 -15.17 46.19 2.21
N GLU A 250 -16.35 46.73 2.51
CA GLU A 250 -17.06 46.47 3.78
C GLU A 250 -17.74 45.10 3.80
N VAL A 251 -18.18 44.59 2.63
CA VAL A 251 -18.68 43.21 2.52
C VAL A 251 -17.53 42.20 2.64
N ALA A 252 -16.34 42.49 2.08
CA ALA A 252 -15.15 41.66 2.28
C ALA A 252 -14.65 41.68 3.73
N ALA A 253 -14.67 42.85 4.39
CA ALA A 253 -14.35 42.98 5.80
C ALA A 253 -15.42 42.37 6.72
N ALA A 254 -16.70 42.42 6.34
CA ALA A 254 -17.79 41.76 7.07
C ALA A 254 -17.79 40.24 6.88
N VAL A 255 -17.38 39.73 5.71
CA VAL A 255 -17.11 38.29 5.49
C VAL A 255 -15.87 37.85 6.26
N ALA A 256 -14.83 38.70 6.36
CA ALA A 256 -13.67 38.44 7.21
C ALA A 256 -14.02 38.48 8.72
N ALA A 257 -14.88 39.39 9.15
CA ALA A 257 -15.34 39.55 10.54
C ALA A 257 -16.45 38.55 10.94
N ALA A 258 -17.20 37.99 9.99
CA ALA A 258 -18.19 36.94 10.22
C ALA A 258 -17.58 35.55 10.46
N SER A 259 -16.25 35.42 10.45
CA SER A 259 -15.50 34.18 10.72
C SER A 259 -15.58 33.69 12.19
N GLY A 260 -16.38 34.34 13.04
CA GLY A 260 -16.33 34.25 14.50
C GLY A 260 -16.98 33.01 15.14
N VAL A 261 -17.64 32.14 14.38
CA VAL A 261 -18.11 30.84 14.89
C VAL A 261 -17.74 29.76 13.88
N ARG A 262 -16.56 29.18 14.04
CA ARG A 262 -16.08 28.09 13.17
C ARG A 262 -16.47 26.75 13.79
N GLY A 263 -17.28 25.99 13.07
CA GLY A 263 -17.58 24.60 13.42
C GLY A 263 -16.32 23.73 13.43
N PRO A 264 -16.45 22.47 13.87
CA PRO A 264 -15.33 21.55 13.95
C PRO A 264 -14.79 21.22 12.55
N LEU A 265 -13.47 21.27 12.39
CA LEU A 265 -12.76 20.97 11.13
C LEU A 265 -12.56 19.45 10.98
N ILE A 266 -12.78 18.90 9.78
CA ILE A 266 -12.38 17.53 9.46
C ILE A 266 -11.11 17.60 8.63
N THR A 267 -10.02 16.97 9.09
CA THR A 267 -8.75 16.87 8.35
C THR A 267 -8.57 15.46 7.81
N LEU A 268 -8.38 15.32 6.50
CA LEU A 268 -8.06 14.06 5.85
C LEU A 268 -6.54 13.83 5.86
N ASP A 269 -6.09 12.77 6.50
CA ASP A 269 -4.67 12.42 6.51
C ASP A 269 -4.33 11.46 5.37
N ALA A 270 -3.42 11.89 4.49
CA ALA A 270 -2.64 11.00 3.63
C ALA A 270 -1.42 10.52 4.43
N ASP A 271 -1.43 9.26 4.85
CA ASP A 271 -0.39 8.65 5.70
C ASP A 271 0.72 7.97 4.90
N GLN A 272 0.42 7.54 3.67
CA GLN A 272 1.30 6.79 2.76
C GLN A 272 1.28 7.41 1.35
N HIS A 273 2.34 7.17 0.56
CA HIS A 273 2.46 7.64 -0.83
C HIS A 273 1.28 7.17 -1.67
N ARG A 274 0.93 5.88 -1.58
CA ARG A 274 -0.19 5.29 -2.33
C ARG A 274 -1.56 5.93 -2.04
N HIS A 275 -1.68 6.64 -0.91
CA HIS A 275 -2.92 7.31 -0.51
C HIS A 275 -2.92 8.80 -0.86
N LEU A 276 -1.81 9.41 -1.30
CA LEU A 276 -1.74 10.84 -1.60
C LEU A 276 -2.75 11.25 -2.68
N ASP A 277 -2.65 10.62 -3.86
CA ASP A 277 -3.54 10.88 -5.00
C ASP A 277 -5.00 10.63 -4.63
N LEU A 278 -5.27 9.51 -3.94
CA LEU A 278 -6.62 9.15 -3.50
C LEU A 278 -7.18 10.17 -2.50
N ALA A 279 -6.37 10.63 -1.53
CA ALA A 279 -6.77 11.64 -0.55
C ALA A 279 -7.11 12.97 -1.23
N VAL A 280 -6.27 13.42 -2.16
CA VAL A 280 -6.51 14.65 -2.92
C VAL A 280 -7.78 14.53 -3.75
N ALA A 281 -7.99 13.41 -4.45
CA ALA A 281 -9.17 13.17 -5.27
C ALA A 281 -10.46 13.10 -4.43
N VAL A 282 -10.47 12.34 -3.33
CA VAL A 282 -11.59 12.26 -2.39
C VAL A 282 -11.91 13.63 -1.79
N PHE A 283 -10.88 14.36 -1.35
CA PHE A 283 -11.05 15.69 -0.75
C PHE A 283 -11.71 16.67 -1.72
N ARG A 284 -11.23 16.72 -2.98
CA ARG A 284 -11.84 17.54 -4.04
C ARG A 284 -13.25 17.08 -4.38
N ASN A 285 -13.49 15.77 -4.49
CA ASN A 285 -14.80 15.21 -4.83
C ASN A 285 -15.86 15.62 -3.78
N VAL A 286 -15.56 15.42 -2.49
CA VAL A 286 -16.47 15.80 -1.40
C VAL A 286 -16.74 17.30 -1.44
N LEU A 287 -15.71 18.13 -1.43
CA LEU A 287 -15.90 19.57 -1.34
C LEU A 287 -16.52 20.20 -2.61
N SER A 288 -16.38 19.57 -3.78
CA SER A 288 -17.01 20.06 -5.02
C SER A 288 -18.53 19.91 -5.03
N ARG A 289 -19.12 19.17 -4.09
CA ARG A 289 -20.57 19.08 -3.92
C ARG A 289 -21.13 20.44 -3.47
N SER A 290 -22.21 20.88 -4.10
CA SER A 290 -22.85 22.17 -3.80
C SER A 290 -23.28 22.32 -2.33
N GLU A 291 -23.71 21.22 -1.69
CA GLU A 291 -24.07 21.21 -0.26
C GLU A 291 -22.89 21.55 0.67
N PHE A 292 -21.65 21.32 0.22
CA PHE A 292 -20.43 21.58 0.99
C PHE A 292 -19.67 22.82 0.52
N ALA A 293 -20.29 23.71 -0.27
CA ALA A 293 -19.64 24.94 -0.74
C ALA A 293 -19.08 25.81 0.41
N GLN A 294 -19.77 25.85 1.56
CA GLN A 294 -19.38 26.63 2.75
C GLN A 294 -18.66 25.79 3.84
N LEU A 295 -18.32 24.54 3.54
CA LEU A 295 -17.58 23.69 4.47
C LEU A 295 -16.08 24.00 4.37
N GLU A 296 -15.46 24.41 5.48
CA GLU A 296 -14.01 24.37 5.65
C GLU A 296 -13.60 22.92 6.00
N ALA A 297 -12.60 22.38 5.31
CA ALA A 297 -12.01 21.07 5.60
C ALA A 297 -10.48 21.11 5.42
N GLY A 298 -9.80 20.15 6.04
CA GLY A 298 -8.34 20.03 6.05
C GLY A 298 -7.84 18.83 5.25
N ILE A 299 -6.60 18.92 4.73
CA ILE A 299 -5.85 17.78 4.19
C ILE A 299 -4.39 17.85 4.67
N THR A 300 -3.78 16.71 4.98
CA THR A 300 -2.35 16.63 5.38
C THR A 300 -1.46 16.31 4.17
N LEU A 301 -0.34 17.05 4.04
CA LEU A 301 0.76 16.79 3.09
C LEU A 301 2.09 16.65 3.83
N GLN A 302 2.99 15.82 3.28
CA GLN A 302 4.23 15.40 3.93
C GLN A 302 5.45 15.94 3.18
N ALA A 303 6.42 16.53 3.89
CA ALA A 303 7.60 17.11 3.25
C ALA A 303 8.60 16.07 2.75
N ASP A 304 8.72 14.93 3.42
CA ASP A 304 9.55 13.80 2.98
C ASP A 304 9.00 13.07 1.75
N LEU A 305 7.84 13.49 1.23
CA LEU A 305 7.28 12.97 -0.01
C LEU A 305 7.47 13.99 -1.13
N PRO A 306 8.33 13.74 -2.14
CA PRO A 306 8.64 14.71 -3.18
C PRO A 306 7.40 15.20 -3.96
N ASP A 307 6.41 14.33 -4.13
CA ASP A 307 5.17 14.60 -4.87
C ASP A 307 4.25 15.62 -4.15
N SER A 308 4.46 15.88 -2.86
CA SER A 308 3.64 16.82 -2.07
C SER A 308 3.67 18.25 -2.59
N LEU A 309 4.78 18.69 -3.22
CA LEU A 309 4.87 20.05 -3.76
C LEU A 309 3.93 20.25 -4.96
N ALA A 310 3.83 19.25 -5.84
CA ALA A 310 2.89 19.26 -6.95
C ALA A 310 1.44 19.22 -6.42
N ALA A 311 1.16 18.32 -5.46
CA ALA A 311 -0.15 18.22 -4.83
C ALA A 311 -0.58 19.53 -4.15
N LEU A 312 0.32 20.22 -3.45
CA LEU A 312 0.08 21.52 -2.83
C LEU A 312 -0.32 22.58 -3.87
N ARG A 313 0.46 22.71 -4.95
CA ARG A 313 0.19 23.69 -6.02
C ARG A 313 -1.15 23.45 -6.69
N ASP A 314 -1.48 22.18 -6.96
CA ASP A 314 -2.76 21.83 -7.55
C ASP A 314 -3.93 22.09 -6.59
N LEU A 315 -3.77 21.77 -5.30
CA LEU A 315 -4.77 22.09 -4.27
C LEU A 315 -4.98 23.59 -4.12
N GLN A 316 -3.92 24.39 -4.15
CA GLN A 316 -4.00 25.85 -4.12
C GLN A 316 -4.74 26.40 -5.33
N GLY A 317 -4.43 25.93 -6.55
CA GLY A 317 -5.12 26.34 -7.77
C GLY A 317 -6.62 26.03 -7.71
N TRP A 318 -6.96 24.80 -7.30
CA TRP A 318 -8.35 24.37 -7.14
C TRP A 318 -9.07 25.16 -6.02
N ALA A 319 -8.42 25.41 -4.88
CA ALA A 319 -8.98 26.18 -3.77
C ALA A 319 -9.23 27.64 -4.15
N SER A 320 -8.32 28.27 -4.91
CA SER A 320 -8.52 29.63 -5.42
C SER A 320 -9.76 29.71 -6.32
N ALA A 321 -9.96 28.74 -7.23
CA ALA A 321 -11.16 28.67 -8.06
C ALA A 321 -12.44 28.47 -7.22
N ARG A 322 -12.38 27.61 -6.20
CA ARG A 322 -13.48 27.40 -5.25
C ARG A 322 -13.87 28.68 -4.51
N VAL A 323 -12.89 29.43 -3.99
CA VAL A 323 -13.15 30.69 -3.27
C VAL A 323 -13.67 31.77 -4.22
N ALA A 324 -13.13 31.85 -5.44
CA ALA A 324 -13.65 32.75 -6.48
C ALA A 324 -15.11 32.46 -6.84
N ALA A 325 -15.54 31.19 -6.78
CA ALA A 325 -16.93 30.77 -6.93
C ALA A 325 -17.81 30.99 -5.66
N GLY A 326 -17.26 31.63 -4.62
CA GLY A 326 -17.96 31.93 -3.36
C GLY A 326 -17.90 30.80 -2.33
N GLY A 327 -17.07 29.77 -2.52
CA GLY A 327 -16.85 28.70 -1.56
C GLY A 327 -15.93 29.07 -0.40
N ALA A 328 -15.95 28.25 0.66
CA ALA A 328 -15.08 28.39 1.82
C ALA A 328 -13.62 27.95 1.50
N PRO A 329 -12.62 28.58 2.14
CA PRO A 329 -11.22 28.20 1.99
C PRO A 329 -10.94 26.82 2.58
N ILE A 330 -9.80 26.23 2.22
CA ILE A 330 -9.35 24.96 2.78
C ILE A 330 -8.20 25.15 3.76
N THR A 331 -7.93 24.12 4.55
CA THR A 331 -6.73 24.03 5.40
C THR A 331 -5.78 22.98 4.86
N VAL A 332 -4.50 23.29 4.73
CA VAL A 332 -3.45 22.32 4.42
C VAL A 332 -2.54 22.19 5.63
N ARG A 333 -2.46 20.98 6.17
CA ARG A 333 -1.55 20.64 7.27
C ARG A 333 -0.25 20.11 6.67
N LEU A 334 0.86 20.78 6.95
CA LEU A 334 2.19 20.36 6.53
C LEU A 334 2.87 19.63 7.69
N VAL A 335 3.36 18.42 7.41
CA VAL A 335 4.22 17.66 8.33
C VAL A 335 5.56 17.43 7.70
N ARG A 336 6.58 17.28 8.54
CA ARG A 336 7.92 16.88 8.11
C ARG A 336 7.93 15.46 7.54
N SER A 337 7.24 14.53 8.20
CA SER A 337 7.19 13.12 7.80
C SER A 337 5.86 12.42 8.02
N GLY A 338 5.59 11.44 7.15
CA GLY A 338 4.44 10.53 7.21
C GLY A 338 4.67 9.26 8.03
N ASP A 339 4.02 8.16 7.62
CA ASP A 339 4.25 6.82 8.17
C ASP A 339 5.42 6.13 7.45
N ARG A 340 6.65 6.55 7.78
CA ARG A 340 7.87 6.03 7.13
C ARG A 340 8.09 4.54 7.33
N ALA A 341 7.73 4.01 8.50
CA ALA A 341 7.81 2.58 8.78
C ALA A 341 6.91 1.81 7.81
N ALA A 342 5.67 2.27 7.60
CA ALA A 342 4.77 1.67 6.63
C ALA A 342 5.32 1.76 5.19
N GLU A 343 5.86 2.91 4.77
CA GLU A 343 6.46 3.06 3.43
C GLU A 343 7.68 2.16 3.20
N ARG A 344 8.55 1.98 4.19
CA ARG A 344 9.71 1.07 4.08
C ARG A 344 9.27 -0.37 3.96
N VAL A 345 8.29 -0.80 4.75
CA VAL A 345 7.75 -2.16 4.70
C VAL A 345 7.08 -2.39 3.34
N GLU A 346 6.25 -1.46 2.88
CA GLU A 346 5.56 -1.57 1.59
C GLU A 346 6.54 -1.66 0.43
N SER A 347 7.53 -0.75 0.40
CA SER A 347 8.54 -0.73 -0.65
C SER A 347 9.37 -2.03 -0.67
N ALA A 348 9.73 -2.56 0.51
CA ALA A 348 10.47 -3.83 0.61
C ALA A 348 9.64 -5.05 0.21
N VAL A 349 8.37 -5.12 0.61
CA VAL A 349 7.47 -6.25 0.28
C VAL A 349 7.11 -6.27 -1.19
N ARG A 350 6.87 -5.10 -1.80
CA ARG A 350 6.49 -4.96 -3.22
C ARG A 350 7.68 -4.92 -4.18
N GLY A 351 8.89 -4.72 -3.65
CA GLY A 351 10.07 -4.43 -4.48
C GLY A 351 9.99 -3.09 -5.21
N TRP A 352 9.23 -2.13 -4.67
CA TRP A 352 9.13 -0.76 -5.21
C TRP A 352 10.27 0.12 -4.71
N PRO A 353 10.70 1.13 -5.48
CA PRO A 353 11.53 2.20 -4.95
C PRO A 353 10.85 2.87 -3.75
N LEU A 354 11.65 3.18 -2.72
CA LEU A 354 11.16 3.92 -1.55
C LEU A 354 10.72 5.31 -1.98
N ALA A 355 9.43 5.62 -1.81
CA ALA A 355 8.84 6.85 -2.35
C ALA A 355 9.27 8.14 -1.64
N ILE A 356 9.78 8.00 -0.41
CA ILE A 356 10.11 9.09 0.51
C ILE A 356 11.61 9.40 0.49
N ASP A 357 11.94 10.67 0.70
CA ASP A 357 13.30 11.11 0.98
C ASP A 357 13.71 10.66 2.40
N THR A 358 14.90 10.05 2.50
CA THR A 358 15.44 9.58 3.79
C THR A 358 16.58 10.44 4.31
N ASP A 359 17.16 11.30 3.46
CA ASP A 359 18.19 12.25 3.88
C ASP A 359 17.52 13.43 4.61
N PRO A 360 17.85 13.70 5.88
CA PRO A 360 17.29 14.83 6.62
C PRO A 360 17.44 16.18 5.90
N VAL A 361 18.54 16.39 5.16
CA VAL A 361 18.79 17.66 4.45
C VAL A 361 17.84 17.82 3.26
N ASP A 362 17.52 16.74 2.55
CA ASP A 362 16.56 16.79 1.44
C ASP A 362 15.15 17.04 1.95
N VAL A 363 14.78 16.46 3.10
CA VAL A 363 13.51 16.75 3.78
C VAL A 363 13.42 18.21 4.22
N ASP A 364 14.50 18.79 4.76
CA ASP A 364 14.56 20.21 5.13
C ASP A 364 14.31 21.11 3.90
N ARG A 365 14.98 20.82 2.78
CA ARG A 365 14.81 21.56 1.51
C ARG A 365 13.40 21.41 0.96
N ALA A 366 12.83 20.21 1.02
CA ALA A 366 11.47 19.94 0.56
C ALA A 366 10.44 20.71 1.40
N LEU A 367 10.58 20.72 2.73
CA LEU A 367 9.71 21.49 3.62
C LEU A 367 9.80 22.99 3.34
N ALA A 368 10.99 23.51 3.12
CA ALA A 368 11.17 24.91 2.78
C ALA A 368 10.53 25.31 1.45
N ARG A 369 10.67 24.48 0.42
CA ARG A 369 9.97 24.67 -0.87
C ARG A 369 8.46 24.62 -0.71
N LEU A 370 7.95 23.75 0.16
CA LEU A 370 6.52 23.71 0.50
C LEU A 370 6.09 24.99 1.21
N LEU A 371 6.83 25.47 2.21
CA LEU A 371 6.54 26.71 2.94
C LEU A 371 6.59 27.93 2.02
N ASP A 372 7.60 28.00 1.15
CA ASP A 372 7.75 29.06 0.15
C ASP A 372 6.56 29.11 -0.80
N ALA A 373 6.21 27.97 -1.41
CA ALA A 373 5.05 27.88 -2.29
C ALA A 373 3.72 28.11 -1.55
N ALA A 374 3.64 27.75 -0.27
CA ALA A 374 2.45 27.86 0.56
C ALA A 374 2.15 29.28 1.02
N LEU A 375 3.16 30.01 1.48
CA LEU A 375 3.03 31.25 2.25
C LEU A 375 3.18 32.50 1.38
N THR A 376 2.31 32.64 0.38
CA THR A 376 2.18 33.86 -0.43
C THR A 376 0.81 34.52 -0.24
N PRO A 377 0.67 35.85 -0.31
CA PRO A 377 -0.61 36.53 -0.11
C PRO A 377 -1.73 36.01 -1.02
N GLU A 378 -1.41 35.72 -2.28
CA GLU A 378 -2.35 35.26 -3.30
C GLU A 378 -2.89 33.86 -2.96
N ARG A 379 -2.02 32.96 -2.50
CA ARG A 379 -2.38 31.57 -2.19
C ARG A 379 -3.04 31.44 -0.83
N THR A 380 -2.57 32.20 0.16
CA THR A 380 -3.11 32.17 1.52
C THR A 380 -4.50 32.80 1.66
N ALA A 381 -4.96 33.53 0.65
CA ALA A 381 -6.36 33.96 0.54
C ALA A 381 -7.33 32.77 0.50
N ALA A 382 -6.95 31.67 -0.17
CA ALA A 382 -7.78 30.48 -0.35
C ALA A 382 -7.36 29.28 0.51
N VAL A 383 -6.13 29.29 1.05
CA VAL A 383 -5.57 28.18 1.82
C VAL A 383 -5.01 28.67 3.16
N ARG A 384 -5.44 28.05 4.26
CA ARG A 384 -4.81 28.19 5.57
C ARG A 384 -3.73 27.12 5.72
N ILE A 385 -2.54 27.50 6.19
CA ILE A 385 -1.44 26.56 6.43
C ILE A 385 -1.37 26.24 7.92
N VAL A 386 -1.27 24.96 8.26
CA VAL A 386 -1.01 24.48 9.62
C VAL A 386 0.30 23.71 9.59
N LEU A 387 1.36 24.23 10.20
CA LEU A 387 2.65 23.52 10.29
C LEU A 387 2.69 22.70 11.57
N ALA A 388 2.96 21.40 11.46
CA ALA A 388 3.33 20.59 12.62
C ALA A 388 4.74 20.97 13.09
N ALA A 389 4.83 21.58 14.27
CA ALA A 389 6.03 22.18 14.85
C ALA A 389 6.91 21.12 15.55
N ASP A 390 7.31 20.10 14.80
CA ASP A 390 8.17 19.01 15.30
C ASP A 390 9.62 19.47 15.49
N ASP A 391 10.02 20.55 14.80
CA ASP A 391 11.33 21.18 14.85
C ASP A 391 11.20 22.70 15.05
N LEU A 392 12.01 23.27 15.94
CA LEU A 392 11.93 24.69 16.28
C LEU A 392 12.46 25.59 15.15
N PHE A 393 13.43 25.14 14.36
CA PHE A 393 13.97 25.92 13.26
C PHE A 393 12.95 26.05 12.12
N ASP A 394 12.33 24.95 11.70
CA ASP A 394 11.24 24.97 10.70
C ASP A 394 10.11 25.91 11.14
N THR A 395 9.81 25.87 12.43
CA THR A 395 8.79 26.71 13.05
C THR A 395 9.16 28.19 12.97
N ALA A 396 10.40 28.55 13.30
CA ALA A 396 10.90 29.91 13.20
C ALA A 396 10.91 30.41 11.75
N LEU A 397 11.37 29.57 10.81
CA LEU A 397 11.38 29.87 9.39
C LEU A 397 9.98 30.18 8.87
N ALA A 398 8.99 29.35 9.19
CA ALA A 398 7.59 29.57 8.78
C ALA A 398 7.02 30.87 9.33
N VAL A 399 7.29 31.19 10.61
CA VAL A 399 6.83 32.43 11.27
C VAL A 399 7.41 33.65 10.56
N LEU A 400 8.74 33.69 10.39
CA LEU A 400 9.45 34.81 9.77
C LEU A 400 9.03 34.99 8.30
N LEU A 401 8.91 33.89 7.56
CA LEU A 401 8.48 33.92 6.17
C LEU A 401 7.05 34.49 6.04
N ALA A 402 6.15 34.05 6.93
CA ALA A 402 4.77 34.53 6.92
C ALA A 402 4.65 35.99 7.38
N GLU A 403 5.51 36.44 8.30
CA GLU A 403 5.59 37.84 8.74
C GLU A 403 6.11 38.75 7.62
N ARG A 404 7.27 38.41 7.03
CA ARG A 404 7.87 39.15 5.90
C ARG A 404 6.92 39.29 4.71
N ARG A 405 6.08 38.28 4.47
CA ARG A 405 5.09 38.27 3.37
C ARG A 405 3.69 38.75 3.78
N GLY A 406 3.49 39.20 5.01
CA GLY A 406 2.20 39.71 5.49
C GLY A 406 1.06 38.67 5.51
N CYS A 407 1.39 37.38 5.53
CA CYS A 407 0.44 36.27 5.50
C CYS A 407 0.36 35.49 6.84
N ALA A 408 0.99 35.99 7.90
CA ALA A 408 0.97 35.41 9.25
C ALA A 408 -0.44 35.08 9.78
N GLY A 409 -1.47 35.87 9.42
CA GLY A 409 -2.88 35.59 9.75
C GLY A 409 -3.44 34.27 9.20
N ARG A 410 -2.73 33.63 8.25
CA ARG A 410 -3.11 32.38 7.60
C ARG A 410 -2.20 31.19 7.95
N LEU A 411 -1.18 31.40 8.79
CA LEU A 411 -0.29 30.35 9.31
C LEU A 411 -0.64 30.00 10.75
N ALA A 412 -1.06 28.76 11.02
CA ALA A 412 -1.17 28.23 12.38
C ALA A 412 -0.05 27.20 12.65
N LEU A 413 0.31 27.04 13.92
CA LEU A 413 1.28 26.05 14.37
C LEU A 413 0.61 24.98 15.21
N GLU A 414 0.85 23.73 14.88
CA GLU A 414 0.45 22.57 15.67
C GLU A 414 1.62 22.16 16.56
N LEU A 415 1.49 22.37 17.88
CA LEU A 415 2.57 22.07 18.83
C LEU A 415 2.52 20.59 19.24
N PRO A 416 3.64 19.85 19.16
CA PRO A 416 3.69 18.43 19.46
C PRO A 416 3.45 18.16 20.96
N PRO A 417 2.92 16.97 21.30
CA PRO A 417 2.76 16.55 22.68
C PRO A 417 4.14 16.37 23.35
N GLY A 418 4.31 16.98 24.52
CA GLY A 418 5.55 16.88 25.31
C GLY A 418 6.50 18.07 25.17
N MET A 419 6.27 18.99 24.22
CA MET A 419 7.05 20.24 24.14
C MET A 419 7.03 20.99 25.49
N ARG A 420 8.20 21.48 25.91
CA ARG A 420 8.37 22.23 27.17
C ARG A 420 7.36 23.39 27.24
N PRO A 421 6.62 23.56 28.35
CA PRO A 421 5.61 24.62 28.47
C PRO A 421 6.16 26.03 28.30
N THR A 422 7.41 26.28 28.73
CA THR A 422 8.12 27.56 28.57
C THR A 422 8.37 27.88 27.09
N VAL A 423 8.94 26.93 26.36
CA VAL A 423 9.18 27.03 24.91
C VAL A 423 7.85 27.17 24.15
N ALA A 424 6.86 26.32 24.42
CA ALA A 424 5.54 26.38 23.80
C ALA A 424 4.85 27.74 23.99
N SER A 425 4.97 28.34 25.18
CA SER A 425 4.40 29.66 25.46
C SER A 425 5.04 30.77 24.62
N ARG A 426 6.36 30.70 24.40
CA ARG A 426 7.12 31.69 23.63
C ARG A 426 6.90 31.58 22.12
N VAL A 427 6.83 30.35 21.61
CA VAL A 427 6.43 30.09 20.21
C VAL A 427 5.05 30.70 19.97
N ARG A 428 4.09 30.46 20.88
CA ARG A 428 2.75 31.05 20.82
C ARG A 428 2.76 32.58 20.84
N GLU A 429 3.57 33.19 21.71
CA GLU A 429 3.73 34.65 21.78
C GLU A 429 4.29 35.22 20.47
N SER A 430 5.27 34.55 19.86
CA SER A 430 5.92 34.99 18.61
C SER A 430 4.94 34.95 17.43
N VAL A 431 4.20 33.85 17.26
CA VAL A 431 3.15 33.76 16.22
C VAL A 431 2.02 34.75 16.50
N GLY A 432 1.67 34.95 17.78
CA GLY A 432 0.66 35.90 18.20
C GLY A 432 1.06 37.35 17.87
N ALA A 433 2.33 37.70 18.06
CA ALA A 433 2.89 39.02 17.74
C ALA A 433 2.90 39.28 16.23
N ALA A 434 3.20 38.26 15.42
CA ALA A 434 3.12 38.34 13.95
C ALA A 434 1.69 38.51 13.42
N ARG A 435 0.65 38.31 14.25
CA ARG A 435 -0.77 38.36 13.85
C ARG A 435 -1.51 39.57 14.42
N ALA A 436 -2.19 40.31 13.56
CA ALA A 436 -3.06 41.44 13.97
C ALA A 436 -4.25 41.06 14.88
N GLY A 437 -4.59 39.76 15.00
CA GLY A 437 -5.74 39.25 15.78
C GLY A 437 -5.40 38.45 17.04
N GLY A 438 -4.12 38.41 17.45
CA GLY A 438 -3.67 37.67 18.64
C GLY A 438 -3.48 36.14 18.45
N ALA A 439 -3.13 35.45 19.54
CA ALA A 439 -2.62 34.06 19.51
C ALA A 439 -3.68 32.94 19.51
N GLY A 440 -4.96 33.24 19.81
CA GLY A 440 -5.98 32.23 20.10
C GLY A 440 -6.33 31.29 18.94
N ASP A 441 -6.21 31.74 17.69
CA ASP A 441 -6.44 30.91 16.49
C ASP A 441 -5.12 30.49 15.81
N ALA A 442 -3.98 30.77 16.46
CA ALA A 442 -2.64 30.59 15.91
C ALA A 442 -2.00 29.27 16.34
N VAL A 443 -2.46 28.69 17.45
CA VAL A 443 -1.85 27.49 18.03
C VAL A 443 -2.86 26.36 18.15
N TRP A 444 -2.46 25.21 17.64
CA TRP A 444 -3.24 23.99 17.57
C TRP A 444 -2.55 22.92 18.44
N ARG A 445 -3.36 22.09 19.09
CA ARG A 445 -2.92 20.93 19.88
C ARG A 445 -3.55 19.69 19.28
N ARG A 446 -2.74 18.85 18.65
CA ARG A 446 -3.19 17.55 18.16
C ARG A 446 -3.00 16.51 19.26
N MET A 447 -4.09 15.81 19.60
CA MET A 447 -4.09 14.79 20.65
C MET A 447 -4.66 13.48 20.11
N PRO A 448 -3.87 12.40 20.07
CA PRO A 448 -4.39 11.08 19.77
C PRO A 448 -5.36 10.64 20.86
N VAL A 449 -6.48 10.04 20.46
CA VAL A 449 -7.51 9.51 21.35
C VAL A 449 -7.75 8.04 21.05
N VAL A 450 -7.87 7.22 22.10
CA VAL A 450 -8.17 5.79 21.97
C VAL A 450 -9.22 5.38 23.00
N HIS A 451 -10.11 4.47 22.61
CA HIS A 451 -11.00 3.85 23.57
C HIS A 451 -10.23 2.86 24.46
N PRO A 452 -10.45 2.79 25.79
CA PRO A 452 -9.65 1.96 26.71
C PRO A 452 -9.61 0.46 26.40
N ARG A 453 -10.63 -0.05 25.68
CA ARG A 453 -10.67 -1.44 25.21
C ARG A 453 -9.75 -1.71 24.03
N GLU A 454 -9.40 -0.68 23.26
CA GLU A 454 -8.57 -0.74 22.05
C GLU A 454 -7.18 -0.18 22.29
N PHE A 455 -6.77 -0.06 23.55
CA PHE A 455 -5.50 0.59 23.91
C PHE A 455 -4.28 -0.08 23.26
N ALA A 456 -4.35 -1.35 22.86
CA ALA A 456 -3.30 -2.02 22.09
C ALA A 456 -3.04 -1.36 20.72
N ALA A 457 -4.06 -0.72 20.12
CA ALA A 457 -3.96 0.01 18.85
C ALA A 457 -3.09 1.29 18.93
N VAL A 458 -2.60 1.64 20.12
CA VAL A 458 -1.65 2.74 20.33
C VAL A 458 -0.22 2.39 19.86
N SER A 459 0.12 1.10 19.78
CA SER A 459 1.49 0.68 19.43
C SER A 459 2.01 1.27 18.10
N PRO A 460 1.29 1.22 16.97
CA PRO A 460 1.72 1.85 15.72
C PRO A 460 1.95 3.37 15.83
N TYR A 461 1.12 4.06 16.63
CA TYR A 461 1.31 5.49 16.88
C TYR A 461 2.61 5.77 17.65
N LEU A 462 2.97 4.96 18.65
CA LEU A 462 4.22 5.13 19.38
C LEU A 462 5.45 4.83 18.53
N VAL A 463 5.35 3.88 17.60
CA VAL A 463 6.42 3.61 16.62
C VAL A 463 6.61 4.82 15.71
N ARG A 464 5.52 5.38 15.15
CA ARG A 464 5.59 6.62 14.36
C ARG A 464 6.20 7.79 15.13
N LEU A 465 5.78 7.99 16.38
CA LEU A 465 6.34 9.04 17.23
C LEU A 465 7.84 8.81 17.51
N GLY A 466 8.25 7.54 17.62
CA GLY A 466 9.66 7.15 17.73
C GLY A 466 10.46 7.50 16.48
N ASP A 467 9.94 7.18 15.29
CA ASP A 467 10.57 7.52 14.01
C ASP A 467 10.65 9.03 13.78
N GLN A 468 9.59 9.77 14.11
CA GLN A 468 9.57 11.24 14.06
C GLN A 468 10.63 11.84 14.99
N LYS A 469 10.77 11.27 16.20
CA LYS A 469 11.83 11.70 17.12
C LYS A 469 13.20 11.33 16.63
N ALA A 470 13.41 10.15 16.07
CA ALA A 470 14.71 9.73 15.55
C ALA A 470 15.29 10.78 14.57
N ASP A 471 14.46 11.35 13.69
CA ASP A 471 14.88 12.43 12.78
C ASP A 471 15.42 13.69 13.46
N THR A 472 14.88 14.00 14.64
CA THR A 472 15.32 15.12 15.49
C THR A 472 16.45 14.71 16.45
N ASP A 473 16.55 13.41 16.78
CA ASP A 473 17.32 12.80 17.88
C ASP A 473 18.61 12.08 17.41
N VAL A 474 18.81 11.84 16.10
CA VAL A 474 20.06 11.23 15.56
C VAL A 474 21.27 12.14 15.81
N GLU A 475 21.81 12.03 17.03
CA GLU A 475 23.11 12.50 17.53
C GLU A 475 23.49 13.97 17.30
N GLY A 476 22.55 14.82 16.88
CA GLY A 476 22.75 16.26 16.90
C GLY A 476 22.02 17.04 15.83
N ARG A 477 20.78 17.42 16.10
CA ARG A 477 20.29 18.73 15.66
C ARG A 477 20.29 19.69 16.81
N ASP A 478 19.59 19.44 17.92
CA ASP A 478 19.67 20.32 19.10
C ASP A 478 21.07 20.35 19.73
N ALA A 479 21.76 19.21 19.83
CA ALA A 479 23.12 19.16 20.40
C ALA A 479 24.21 19.69 19.44
N ARG A 480 24.10 19.49 18.12
CA ARG A 480 25.02 20.10 17.12
C ARG A 480 24.71 21.58 16.92
N PHE A 481 23.45 21.99 17.00
CA PHE A 481 23.00 23.39 17.06
C PHE A 481 23.56 24.06 18.31
N LEU A 482 23.39 23.46 19.50
CA LEU A 482 23.99 23.98 20.74
C LEU A 482 25.53 23.94 20.72
N ALA A 483 26.15 22.95 20.07
CA ALA A 483 27.61 22.85 19.93
C ALA A 483 28.19 23.84 18.89
N SER A 484 27.49 24.09 17.77
CA SER A 484 27.83 25.12 16.79
C SER A 484 27.70 26.52 17.39
N LEU A 485 26.75 26.69 18.32
CA LEU A 485 26.57 27.92 19.10
C LEU A 485 27.61 28.09 20.22
N ALA A 486 28.20 27.00 20.71
CA ALA A 486 29.26 27.03 21.73
C ALA A 486 30.68 27.29 21.17
N GLY A 487 30.82 27.58 19.88
CA GLY A 487 32.09 28.00 19.28
C GLY A 487 33.14 26.88 19.10
N LEU A 488 32.73 25.61 19.11
CA LEU A 488 33.63 24.47 18.89
C LEU A 488 33.70 24.11 17.38
N SER A 489 34.76 24.59 16.73
CA SER A 489 35.33 24.15 15.42
C SER A 489 34.42 24.07 14.17
N LEU A 490 34.65 25.01 13.27
CA LEU A 490 34.02 25.25 11.96
C LEU A 490 34.39 24.24 10.85
N ALA A 491 33.80 23.05 10.85
CA ALA A 491 33.87 22.13 9.70
C ALA A 491 32.55 21.36 9.47
N ASP A 492 31.40 22.00 9.70
CA ASP A 492 30.14 21.31 10.00
C ASP A 492 29.06 21.46 8.89
N PRO A 493 28.40 20.38 8.43
CA PRO A 493 27.31 20.35 7.42
C PRO A 493 26.08 21.23 7.71
N GLY A 494 25.92 21.76 8.93
CA GLY A 494 24.84 22.71 9.25
C GLY A 494 24.88 23.97 8.37
N ARG A 495 26.08 24.50 8.06
CA ARG A 495 26.23 25.68 7.19
C ARG A 495 25.77 25.45 5.75
N GLU A 496 25.88 24.22 5.23
CA GLU A 496 25.40 23.88 3.89
C GLU A 496 23.87 23.82 3.83
N ALA A 497 23.21 23.29 4.89
CA ALA A 497 21.75 23.35 4.98
C ALA A 497 21.24 24.79 5.02
N PHE A 498 21.90 25.68 5.78
CA PHE A 498 21.56 27.11 5.85
C PHE A 498 21.80 27.85 4.53
N ALA A 499 22.97 27.67 3.90
CA ALA A 499 23.29 28.32 2.62
C ALA A 499 22.39 27.85 1.47
N VAL A 500 21.96 26.59 1.49
CA VAL A 500 21.01 26.07 0.50
C VAL A 500 19.59 26.58 0.79
N MET A 501 19.21 26.75 2.06
CA MET A 501 17.93 27.34 2.44
C MET A 501 17.79 28.79 1.97
N ASP A 502 18.80 29.63 2.27
CA ASP A 502 18.83 31.01 1.81
C ASP A 502 18.92 31.07 0.28
N SER A 503 19.70 30.20 -0.36
CA SER A 503 19.73 30.08 -1.83
C SER A 503 18.38 29.68 -2.43
N ILE A 504 17.56 28.87 -1.76
CA ILE A 504 16.23 28.46 -2.23
C ILE A 504 15.22 29.62 -2.09
N LEU A 505 15.35 30.44 -1.03
CA LEU A 505 14.42 31.54 -0.72
C LEU A 505 14.78 32.86 -1.42
N ASP A 506 16.06 33.08 -1.75
CA ASP A 506 16.55 34.30 -2.40
C ASP A 506 16.62 34.22 -3.94
N SER A 507 16.52 33.03 -4.54
CA SER A 507 16.63 32.88 -5.99
C SER A 507 15.27 32.91 -6.69
N ASP A 508 14.82 34.11 -7.08
CA ASP A 508 13.69 34.30 -8.01
C ASP A 508 13.94 33.65 -9.39
N GLU A 509 15.20 33.32 -9.75
CA GLU A 509 15.58 32.82 -11.08
C GLU A 509 16.38 31.50 -11.12
N ALA A 510 16.91 30.96 -10.01
CA ALA A 510 17.84 29.80 -10.10
C ALA A 510 17.18 28.41 -10.00
N VAL A 511 15.85 28.34 -9.80
CA VAL A 511 15.14 27.08 -9.50
C VAL A 511 14.47 26.44 -10.73
N GLU A 512 14.43 27.09 -11.90
CA GLU A 512 13.91 26.43 -13.11
C GLU A 512 14.84 25.34 -13.68
N ASP A 513 16.16 25.45 -13.49
CA ASP A 513 17.14 24.53 -14.09
C ASP A 513 17.38 23.24 -13.27
N ALA A 514 17.04 23.22 -11.98
CA ALA A 514 17.05 22.01 -11.16
C ALA A 514 15.60 21.55 -10.95
N ARG A 515 15.09 20.70 -11.84
CA ARG A 515 13.76 20.06 -11.67
C ARG A 515 13.60 19.65 -10.19
N PRO A 516 12.46 19.99 -9.55
CA PRO A 516 12.21 19.55 -8.18
C PRO A 516 12.39 18.02 -8.14
N PRO A 517 13.02 17.48 -7.08
CA PRO A 517 13.16 16.05 -6.92
C PRO A 517 11.77 15.44 -7.07
N ARG A 518 11.66 14.42 -7.92
CA ARG A 518 10.43 13.64 -8.11
C ARG A 518 10.58 12.35 -7.32
N SER A 519 9.45 11.76 -6.93
CA SER A 519 9.49 10.43 -6.34
C SER A 519 10.27 9.47 -7.25
N PRO A 520 11.11 8.58 -6.69
CA PRO A 520 11.78 7.55 -7.49
C PRO A 520 10.80 6.52 -8.05
N ARG A 521 9.52 6.52 -7.60
CA ARG A 521 8.44 5.73 -8.19
C ARG A 521 8.07 6.29 -9.57
N THR A 522 8.66 5.70 -10.60
CA THR A 522 8.57 6.15 -12.01
C THR A 522 8.04 5.09 -12.96
N GLN A 523 7.54 3.96 -12.43
CA GLN A 523 7.05 2.85 -13.23
C GLN A 523 5.89 3.33 -14.13
N ASP A 524 6.03 3.11 -15.43
CA ASP A 524 5.00 3.43 -16.41
C ASP A 524 4.76 2.24 -17.32
N ARG A 525 3.66 1.52 -17.07
CA ARG A 525 3.22 0.36 -17.85
C ARG A 525 2.62 0.74 -19.21
N THR A 526 2.41 2.04 -19.49
CA THR A 526 1.92 2.50 -20.79
C THR A 526 3.02 2.60 -21.83
N LEU A 527 4.27 2.76 -21.38
CA LEU A 527 5.43 2.82 -22.24
C LEU A 527 5.88 1.40 -22.58
N ALA A 528 6.38 1.22 -23.80
CA ALA A 528 7.12 0.01 -24.13
C ALA A 528 8.36 -0.02 -23.21
N THR A 529 8.36 -0.93 -22.24
CA THR A 529 9.47 -1.09 -21.30
C THR A 529 10.78 -1.16 -22.10
N GLU A 530 11.74 -0.27 -21.82
CA GLU A 530 13.13 -0.56 -22.16
C GLU A 530 13.54 -1.75 -21.30
N LEU A 531 13.36 -2.93 -21.85
CA LEU A 531 13.61 -4.21 -21.22
C LEU A 531 15.12 -4.38 -21.09
N VAL A 532 15.69 -3.78 -20.04
CA VAL A 532 17.10 -3.96 -19.68
C VAL A 532 17.28 -5.43 -19.27
N PRO A 533 18.16 -6.20 -19.93
CA PRO A 533 18.46 -7.56 -19.50
C PRO A 533 18.92 -7.50 -18.03
N PRO A 534 18.40 -8.37 -17.15
CA PRO A 534 18.80 -8.35 -15.75
C PRO A 534 20.32 -8.53 -15.66
N GLU A 535 20.96 -7.61 -14.95
CA GLU A 535 22.40 -7.65 -14.65
C GLU A 535 22.76 -8.99 -13.99
N PRO A 536 23.94 -9.56 -14.24
CA PRO A 536 24.39 -10.78 -13.55
C PRO A 536 24.47 -10.53 -12.05
N GLY A 537 23.59 -11.18 -11.28
CA GLY A 537 23.48 -10.95 -9.84
C GLY A 537 22.58 -11.97 -9.13
N PRO A 538 22.38 -11.83 -7.81
CA PRO A 538 21.39 -12.62 -7.08
C PRO A 538 19.99 -12.41 -7.69
N PHE A 539 19.18 -13.46 -7.68
CA PHE A 539 17.80 -13.39 -8.15
C PHE A 539 17.02 -12.30 -7.40
N THR A 540 16.29 -11.48 -8.15
CA THR A 540 15.37 -10.46 -7.64
C THR A 540 14.02 -10.67 -8.29
N ASN A 541 12.95 -10.56 -7.50
CA ASN A 541 11.60 -10.68 -8.00
C ASN A 541 11.24 -9.49 -8.89
N THR A 542 10.43 -9.78 -9.90
CA THR A 542 9.83 -8.81 -10.81
C THR A 542 8.84 -7.98 -10.01
N THR A 543 8.98 -6.68 -10.12
CA THR A 543 8.13 -5.73 -9.42
C THR A 543 6.71 -5.76 -9.95
N ASP A 544 5.73 -5.90 -9.07
CA ASP A 544 4.30 -5.77 -9.40
C ASP A 544 3.97 -4.36 -9.90
N THR A 545 2.82 -4.21 -10.54
CA THR A 545 2.37 -2.90 -11.03
C THR A 545 1.99 -1.97 -9.88
N ASP A 546 2.63 -0.81 -9.83
CA ASP A 546 2.34 0.26 -8.87
C ASP A 546 1.15 1.10 -9.34
N LEU A 547 -0.05 0.71 -8.90
CA LEU A 547 -1.30 1.39 -9.22
C LEU A 547 -1.46 2.75 -8.49
N SER A 548 -0.52 3.14 -7.62
CA SER A 548 -0.48 4.51 -7.09
C SER A 548 -0.12 5.54 -8.15
N LEU A 549 0.47 5.12 -9.28
CA LEU A 549 0.86 5.99 -10.37
C LEU A 549 -0.28 6.17 -11.40
N PRO A 550 -0.61 7.41 -11.81
CA PRO A 550 -1.70 7.67 -12.75
C PRO A 550 -1.61 6.92 -14.08
N SER A 551 -0.41 6.80 -14.65
CA SER A 551 -0.17 6.08 -15.92
C SER A 551 -0.51 4.59 -15.81
N ASN A 552 -0.16 3.96 -14.69
CA ASN A 552 -0.48 2.55 -14.43
C ASN A 552 -1.98 2.33 -14.20
N ARG A 553 -2.68 3.30 -13.58
CA ARG A 553 -4.15 3.26 -13.51
C ARG A 553 -4.79 3.36 -14.89
N GLU A 554 -4.24 4.18 -15.77
CA GLU A 554 -4.71 4.27 -17.16
C GLU A 554 -4.45 2.97 -17.94
N TRP A 555 -3.28 2.37 -17.78
CA TRP A 555 -2.98 1.05 -18.31
C TRP A 555 -3.97 -0.01 -17.83
N ALA A 556 -4.22 -0.08 -16.52
CA ALA A 556 -5.16 -1.03 -15.91
C ALA A 556 -6.59 -0.86 -16.46
N ARG A 557 -7.09 0.38 -16.51
CA ARG A 557 -8.44 0.68 -17.04
C ARG A 557 -8.60 0.20 -18.48
N ARG A 558 -7.61 0.46 -19.33
CA ARG A 558 -7.62 0.00 -20.73
C ARG A 558 -7.67 -1.52 -20.86
N ILE A 559 -7.13 -2.27 -19.90
CA ILE A 559 -7.20 -3.73 -19.89
C ILE A 559 -8.59 -4.20 -19.46
N VAL A 560 -9.11 -3.64 -18.36
CA VAL A 560 -10.46 -3.95 -17.85
C VAL A 560 -11.52 -3.71 -18.92
N ASP A 561 -11.44 -2.58 -19.63
CA ASP A 561 -12.36 -2.23 -20.72
C ASP A 561 -12.35 -3.26 -21.87
N ARG A 562 -11.18 -3.85 -22.18
CA ARG A 562 -11.04 -4.85 -23.25
C ARG A 562 -11.42 -6.26 -22.80
N ALA A 563 -11.18 -6.59 -21.52
CA ALA A 563 -11.34 -7.94 -20.98
C ALA A 563 -12.76 -8.49 -21.20
N ALA A 564 -13.80 -7.64 -21.09
CA ALA A 564 -15.19 -8.03 -21.27
C ALA A 564 -15.51 -8.63 -22.66
N ALA A 565 -14.79 -8.22 -23.70
CA ALA A 565 -14.99 -8.71 -25.08
C ALA A 565 -13.76 -9.47 -25.62
N SER A 566 -12.79 -9.79 -24.76
CA SER A 566 -11.52 -10.35 -25.17
C SER A 566 -11.69 -11.72 -25.83
N ARG A 567 -11.03 -11.90 -26.97
CA ARG A 567 -10.91 -13.17 -27.72
C ARG A 567 -9.47 -13.69 -27.76
N LEU A 568 -8.60 -13.14 -26.92
CA LEU A 568 -7.19 -13.55 -26.87
C LEU A 568 -7.08 -15.06 -26.62
N GLY A 569 -6.18 -15.71 -27.37
CA GLY A 569 -5.92 -17.15 -27.27
C GLY A 569 -6.95 -18.06 -27.94
N VAL A 570 -8.09 -17.55 -28.44
CA VAL A 570 -9.14 -18.39 -29.05
C VAL A 570 -8.63 -19.12 -30.30
N ASP A 571 -7.96 -18.41 -31.20
CA ASP A 571 -7.47 -18.99 -32.46
C ASP A 571 -6.35 -20.00 -32.21
N THR A 572 -5.43 -19.70 -31.28
CA THR A 572 -4.34 -20.62 -30.91
C THR A 572 -4.86 -21.86 -30.20
N LEU A 573 -5.82 -21.72 -29.28
CA LEU A 573 -6.47 -22.85 -28.62
C LEU A 573 -7.25 -23.70 -29.64
N SER A 574 -7.97 -23.05 -30.55
CA SER A 574 -8.66 -23.73 -31.65
C SER A 574 -7.66 -24.48 -32.54
N ALA A 575 -6.55 -23.86 -32.93
CA ALA A 575 -5.50 -24.51 -33.71
C ALA A 575 -4.87 -25.69 -32.97
N ALA A 576 -4.72 -25.63 -31.64
CA ALA A 576 -4.27 -26.76 -30.82
C ALA A 576 -5.25 -27.93 -30.91
N ARG A 577 -6.58 -27.68 -30.85
CA ARG A 577 -7.63 -28.71 -31.08
C ARG A 577 -7.64 -29.24 -32.50
N HIS A 578 -7.47 -28.36 -33.50
CA HIS A 578 -7.54 -28.73 -34.91
C HIS A 578 -6.27 -29.43 -35.41
N ARG A 579 -5.11 -29.22 -34.75
CA ARG A 579 -3.90 -30.00 -35.00
C ARG A 579 -4.15 -31.49 -34.71
N ASP A 580 -4.97 -31.79 -33.71
CA ASP A 580 -5.41 -33.16 -33.41
C ASP A 580 -6.32 -33.72 -34.53
N ALA A 581 -7.19 -32.89 -35.11
CA ALA A 581 -8.07 -33.26 -36.23
C ALA A 581 -7.35 -33.37 -37.60
N LEU A 582 -6.34 -32.55 -37.87
CA LEU A 582 -5.53 -32.58 -39.10
C LEU A 582 -4.50 -33.72 -39.10
N LEU A 583 -3.93 -34.05 -37.94
CA LEU A 583 -3.13 -35.27 -37.77
C LEU A 583 -3.98 -36.54 -37.88
N ALA A 584 -5.28 -36.47 -37.54
CA ALA A 584 -6.25 -37.53 -37.81
C ALA A 584 -6.61 -37.67 -39.32
N ALA A 585 -6.73 -36.56 -40.06
CA ALA A 585 -7.07 -36.60 -41.50
C ALA A 585 -5.89 -36.97 -42.43
N GLY A 586 -4.64 -36.73 -42.01
CA GLY A 586 -3.44 -36.97 -42.82
C GLY A 586 -3.13 -38.45 -43.15
N ALA A 587 -3.78 -39.40 -42.48
CA ALA A 587 -3.66 -40.83 -42.79
C ALA A 587 -4.67 -41.33 -43.85
N ALA A 588 -5.78 -40.60 -44.08
CA ALA A 588 -6.83 -41.00 -45.01
C ALA A 588 -6.51 -40.73 -46.50
N VAL A 589 -5.55 -39.85 -46.80
CA VAL A 589 -5.21 -39.47 -48.19
C VAL A 589 -4.27 -40.48 -48.87
N ALA A 590 -3.75 -41.48 -48.15
CA ALA A 590 -2.92 -42.54 -48.73
C ALA A 590 -3.73 -43.75 -49.25
N GLY A 591 -5.05 -43.76 -49.12
CA GLY A 591 -5.85 -44.93 -49.54
C GLY A 591 -7.34 -44.66 -49.69
N SER A 592 -7.76 -43.98 -50.75
CA SER A 592 -8.97 -44.37 -51.50
C SER A 592 -9.14 -43.48 -52.74
N SER A 593 -8.88 -44.08 -53.90
CA SER A 593 -9.54 -43.73 -55.14
C SER A 593 -10.80 -44.58 -55.26
N ASP A 594 -11.96 -44.07 -54.86
CA ASP A 594 -13.18 -44.24 -55.64
C ASP A 594 -14.29 -43.34 -55.08
N ALA A 595 -14.90 -42.57 -55.98
CA ALA A 595 -16.06 -41.74 -55.68
C ALA A 595 -17.33 -42.57 -55.94
N GLY A 596 -18.22 -42.64 -54.95
CA GLY A 596 -19.54 -43.25 -55.08
C GLY A 596 -20.56 -42.44 -54.27
N ASP A 597 -21.51 -41.86 -54.99
CA ASP A 597 -22.64 -41.05 -54.54
C ASP A 597 -23.65 -41.91 -53.74
N GLY A 598 -24.11 -41.46 -52.56
CA GLY A 598 -25.12 -42.20 -51.78
C GLY A 598 -25.44 -41.66 -50.38
N ASP A 599 -26.58 -40.96 -50.31
CA ASP A 599 -27.59 -40.78 -49.24
C ASP A 599 -27.21 -40.82 -47.74
N ALA A 600 -27.73 -39.84 -47.00
CA ALA A 600 -27.49 -39.61 -45.57
C ALA A 600 -28.54 -40.34 -44.70
N GLY A 601 -28.09 -41.25 -43.84
CA GLY A 601 -28.96 -41.82 -42.80
C GLY A 601 -28.48 -43.11 -42.14
N ASP A 602 -27.40 -43.06 -41.37
CA ASP A 602 -27.17 -43.77 -40.10
C ASP A 602 -25.73 -43.47 -39.65
N VAL A 603 -25.54 -42.96 -38.43
CA VAL A 603 -24.18 -42.75 -37.90
C VAL A 603 -23.69 -44.10 -37.38
N ASP A 604 -23.03 -44.86 -38.25
CA ASP A 604 -22.49 -46.18 -37.96
C ASP A 604 -21.48 -46.12 -36.79
N ALA A 605 -21.67 -46.97 -35.78
CA ALA A 605 -20.76 -47.10 -34.64
C ALA A 605 -19.31 -47.43 -35.09
N GLY A 606 -19.14 -48.01 -36.28
CA GLY A 606 -17.83 -48.24 -36.90
C GLY A 606 -17.10 -46.97 -37.37
N ALA A 607 -17.82 -45.89 -37.70
CA ALA A 607 -17.21 -44.61 -38.11
C ALA A 607 -16.65 -43.83 -36.92
N VAL A 608 -17.27 -43.97 -35.73
CA VAL A 608 -16.82 -43.34 -34.49
C VAL A 608 -15.53 -43.98 -33.97
N ASP A 609 -15.40 -45.31 -34.08
CA ASP A 609 -14.22 -46.05 -33.61
C ASP A 609 -12.98 -45.84 -34.51
N ALA A 610 -13.19 -45.67 -35.83
CA ALA A 610 -12.15 -45.31 -36.78
C ALA A 610 -11.56 -43.91 -36.51
N GLY A 611 -12.42 -42.90 -36.29
CA GLY A 611 -11.98 -41.54 -35.94
C GLY A 611 -11.20 -41.47 -34.62
N ALA A 612 -11.58 -42.28 -33.62
CA ALA A 612 -10.86 -42.39 -32.36
C ALA A 612 -9.50 -43.09 -32.50
N ALA A 613 -9.37 -44.07 -33.40
CA ALA A 613 -8.09 -44.71 -33.71
C ALA A 613 -7.11 -43.73 -34.40
N ASP A 614 -7.61 -42.95 -35.36
CA ASP A 614 -6.82 -41.96 -36.10
C ASP A 614 -6.35 -40.81 -35.19
N ALA A 615 -7.21 -40.33 -34.29
CA ALA A 615 -6.82 -39.32 -33.29
C ALA A 615 -5.70 -39.81 -32.36
N ARG A 616 -5.75 -41.08 -31.91
CA ARG A 616 -4.67 -41.68 -31.10
C ARG A 616 -3.38 -41.84 -31.90
N ALA A 617 -3.46 -42.18 -33.19
CA ALA A 617 -2.30 -42.28 -34.07
C ALA A 617 -1.64 -40.91 -34.29
N GLY A 618 -2.44 -39.87 -34.55
CA GLY A 618 -1.97 -38.49 -34.66
C GLY A 618 -1.29 -37.99 -33.38
N LEU A 619 -1.89 -38.25 -32.22
CA LEU A 619 -1.30 -37.91 -30.92
C LEU A 619 0.05 -38.60 -30.69
N ARG A 620 0.19 -39.89 -31.03
CA ARG A 620 1.49 -40.60 -30.93
C ARG A 620 2.54 -39.99 -31.86
N ALA A 621 2.18 -39.62 -33.08
CA ALA A 621 3.10 -38.95 -34.00
C ALA A 621 3.55 -37.58 -33.47
N LEU A 622 2.63 -36.82 -32.86
CA LEU A 622 2.94 -35.56 -32.20
C LEU A 622 3.91 -35.78 -31.02
N ILE A 623 3.63 -36.75 -30.15
CA ILE A 623 4.50 -37.12 -29.02
C ILE A 623 5.91 -37.46 -29.52
N HIS A 624 6.02 -38.31 -30.54
CA HIS A 624 7.30 -38.72 -31.10
C HIS A 624 8.08 -37.53 -31.68
N SER A 625 7.46 -36.71 -32.54
CA SER A 625 8.10 -35.54 -33.13
C SER A 625 8.52 -34.48 -32.09
N THR A 626 7.75 -34.35 -31.01
CA THR A 626 8.08 -33.44 -29.90
C THR A 626 9.26 -33.97 -29.09
N ALA A 627 9.35 -35.29 -28.87
CA ALA A 627 10.51 -35.91 -28.21
C ALA A 627 11.81 -35.77 -29.04
N GLU A 628 11.72 -35.85 -30.36
CA GLU A 628 12.86 -35.55 -31.25
C GLU A 628 13.30 -34.08 -31.14
N ALA A 629 12.35 -33.16 -31.11
CA ALA A 629 12.62 -31.74 -30.89
C ALA A 629 13.26 -31.49 -29.52
N GLY A 630 12.82 -32.19 -28.48
CA GLY A 630 13.41 -32.15 -27.15
C GLY A 630 14.84 -32.65 -27.08
N THR A 631 15.17 -33.69 -27.85
CA THR A 631 16.56 -34.15 -27.99
C THR A 631 17.45 -33.06 -28.62
N ARG A 632 16.94 -32.32 -29.62
CA ARG A 632 17.65 -31.17 -30.21
C ARG A 632 17.77 -29.99 -29.24
N TRP A 633 16.74 -29.71 -28.47
CA TRP A 633 16.71 -28.65 -27.47
C TRP A 633 17.69 -28.93 -26.32
N GLY A 634 17.68 -30.15 -25.78
CA GLY A 634 18.59 -30.59 -24.72
C GLY A 634 20.06 -30.65 -25.13
N ALA A 635 20.36 -30.75 -26.43
CA ALA A 635 21.72 -30.70 -26.96
C ALA A 635 22.35 -29.29 -26.95
N GLN A 636 21.54 -28.24 -26.77
CA GLN A 636 22.07 -26.88 -26.57
C GLN A 636 22.83 -26.79 -25.25
N SER A 637 23.73 -25.82 -25.12
CA SER A 637 24.39 -25.53 -23.84
C SER A 637 23.42 -24.90 -22.84
N ALA A 638 23.68 -25.03 -21.53
CA ALA A 638 22.92 -24.32 -20.51
C ALA A 638 22.88 -22.80 -20.74
N ALA A 639 23.96 -22.22 -21.27
CA ALA A 639 24.03 -20.79 -21.57
C ALA A 639 23.05 -20.38 -22.68
N GLU A 640 22.91 -21.17 -23.73
CA GLU A 640 21.94 -20.93 -24.81
C GLU A 640 20.51 -21.07 -24.30
N ARG A 641 20.21 -22.13 -23.54
CA ARG A 641 18.88 -22.32 -22.91
C ARG A 641 18.55 -21.16 -21.97
N ALA A 642 19.48 -20.76 -21.11
CA ALA A 642 19.30 -19.61 -20.22
C ALA A 642 19.05 -18.31 -20.98
N ALA A 643 19.70 -18.11 -22.14
CA ALA A 643 19.45 -16.93 -22.99
C ALA A 643 18.03 -16.94 -23.59
N HIS A 644 17.51 -18.09 -23.99
CA HIS A 644 16.10 -18.21 -24.41
C HIS A 644 15.15 -17.88 -23.27
N LEU A 645 15.40 -18.39 -22.06
CA LEU A 645 14.55 -18.12 -20.88
C LEU A 645 14.58 -16.65 -20.45
N ARG A 646 15.74 -15.99 -20.53
CA ARG A 646 15.82 -14.53 -20.30
C ARG A 646 15.02 -13.75 -21.33
N ARG A 647 15.07 -14.13 -22.62
CA ARG A 647 14.20 -13.54 -23.65
C ARG A 647 12.72 -13.83 -23.39
N ALA A 648 12.39 -15.02 -22.88
CA ALA A 648 11.04 -15.36 -22.47
C ALA A 648 10.54 -14.43 -21.36
N ALA A 649 11.37 -14.12 -20.36
CA ALA A 649 11.04 -13.13 -19.32
C ALA A 649 10.70 -11.76 -19.93
N LEU A 650 11.51 -11.28 -20.89
CA LEU A 650 11.26 -10.02 -21.59
C LEU A 650 9.94 -10.06 -22.38
N SER A 651 9.65 -11.18 -23.06
CA SER A 651 8.42 -11.34 -23.84
C SER A 651 7.18 -11.44 -22.94
N LEU A 652 7.28 -12.11 -21.80
CA LEU A 652 6.19 -12.18 -20.81
C LEU A 652 5.89 -10.79 -20.23
N GLU A 653 6.92 -9.99 -19.95
CA GLU A 653 6.76 -8.62 -19.48
C GLU A 653 6.15 -7.71 -20.56
N ALA A 654 6.58 -7.86 -21.83
CA ALA A 654 6.00 -7.14 -22.97
C ALA A 654 4.54 -7.51 -23.24
N ASN A 655 4.13 -8.74 -22.90
CA ASN A 655 2.77 -9.27 -23.06
C ASN A 655 1.97 -9.27 -21.74
N ARG A 656 2.44 -8.58 -20.69
CA ARG A 656 1.78 -8.53 -19.36
C ARG A 656 0.31 -8.11 -19.48
N ASP A 657 0.01 -7.14 -20.34
CA ASP A 657 -1.35 -6.66 -20.56
C ASP A 657 -2.28 -7.74 -21.15
N ARG A 658 -1.81 -8.51 -22.15
CA ARG A 658 -2.53 -9.65 -22.74
C ARG A 658 -2.75 -10.78 -21.74
N LEU A 659 -1.74 -11.08 -20.91
CA LEU A 659 -1.81 -12.10 -19.86
C LEU A 659 -2.84 -11.71 -18.79
N VAL A 660 -2.82 -10.46 -18.33
CA VAL A 660 -3.82 -9.95 -17.38
C VAL A 660 -5.21 -9.97 -18.02
N GLU A 661 -5.36 -9.43 -19.24
CA GLU A 661 -6.64 -9.36 -19.95
C GLU A 661 -7.32 -10.73 -20.10
N VAL A 662 -6.58 -11.76 -20.50
CA VAL A 662 -7.15 -13.11 -20.68
C VAL A 662 -7.54 -13.74 -19.34
N MET A 663 -6.79 -13.50 -18.25
CA MET A 663 -7.14 -13.99 -16.93
C MET A 663 -8.40 -13.32 -16.37
N LEU A 664 -8.57 -12.01 -16.59
CA LEU A 664 -9.82 -11.32 -16.26
C LEU A 664 -11.00 -11.88 -17.06
N SER A 665 -10.79 -12.12 -18.36
CA SER A 665 -11.84 -12.53 -19.30
C SER A 665 -12.28 -13.99 -19.14
N GLU A 666 -11.35 -14.93 -19.02
CA GLU A 666 -11.62 -16.38 -19.01
C GLU A 666 -11.77 -16.92 -17.59
N ALA A 667 -10.89 -16.52 -16.69
CA ALA A 667 -10.81 -17.06 -15.33
C ALA A 667 -11.58 -16.21 -14.31
N ALA A 668 -12.01 -14.99 -14.65
CA ALA A 668 -12.57 -14.02 -13.70
C ALA A 668 -11.61 -13.71 -12.54
N ALA A 669 -10.29 -13.73 -12.81
CA ALA A 669 -9.28 -13.40 -11.81
C ALA A 669 -9.38 -11.91 -11.43
N PRO A 670 -9.31 -11.57 -10.12
CA PRO A 670 -9.14 -10.18 -9.69
C PRO A 670 -7.91 -9.55 -10.34
N PHE A 671 -7.98 -8.26 -10.67
CA PHE A 671 -6.89 -7.57 -11.37
C PHE A 671 -5.53 -7.72 -10.68
N ASP A 672 -5.48 -7.48 -9.37
CA ASP A 672 -4.23 -7.58 -8.59
C ASP A 672 -3.66 -9.00 -8.60
N ALA A 673 -4.52 -10.02 -8.57
CA ALA A 673 -4.10 -11.42 -8.65
C ALA A 673 -3.59 -11.79 -10.04
N ALA A 674 -4.22 -11.26 -11.10
CA ALA A 674 -3.80 -11.46 -12.48
C ALA A 674 -2.44 -10.76 -12.75
N ASP A 675 -2.24 -9.53 -12.28
CA ASP A 675 -0.96 -8.82 -12.41
C ASP A 675 0.17 -9.53 -11.64
N ALA A 676 -0.10 -10.01 -10.42
CA ALA A 676 0.86 -10.79 -9.65
C ALA A 676 1.23 -12.12 -10.33
N GLN A 677 0.27 -12.78 -11.01
CA GLN A 677 0.57 -13.99 -11.79
C GLN A 677 1.45 -13.69 -13.01
N ALA A 678 1.30 -12.53 -13.65
CA ALA A 678 2.20 -12.12 -14.71
C ALA A 678 3.62 -11.89 -14.18
N SER A 679 3.79 -11.21 -13.03
CA SER A 679 5.08 -11.09 -12.34
C SER A 679 5.70 -12.46 -12.02
N ALA A 680 4.90 -13.39 -11.47
CA ALA A 680 5.35 -14.74 -11.15
C ALA A 680 5.80 -15.55 -12.38
N ALA A 681 5.20 -15.32 -13.55
CA ALA A 681 5.62 -15.93 -14.81
C ALA A 681 6.98 -15.40 -15.27
N VAL A 682 7.20 -14.07 -15.18
CA VAL A 682 8.50 -13.44 -15.48
C VAL A 682 9.58 -13.96 -14.52
N ASP A 683 9.26 -14.02 -13.22
CA ASP A 683 10.15 -14.57 -12.18
C ASP A 683 10.52 -16.02 -12.46
N SER A 684 9.53 -16.83 -12.85
CA SER A 684 9.77 -18.22 -13.23
C SER A 684 10.76 -18.34 -14.38
N ALA A 685 10.71 -17.43 -15.35
CA ALA A 685 11.64 -17.44 -16.49
C ALA A 685 13.06 -17.06 -16.06
N LEU A 686 13.21 -16.00 -15.27
CA LEU A 686 14.50 -15.53 -14.76
C LEU A 686 15.14 -16.52 -13.79
N PHE A 687 14.35 -17.05 -12.86
CA PHE A 687 14.82 -18.04 -11.90
C PHE A 687 15.24 -19.34 -12.61
N SER A 688 14.42 -19.82 -13.56
CA SER A 688 14.74 -21.03 -14.34
C SER A 688 15.98 -20.83 -15.24
N ALA A 689 16.22 -19.61 -15.74
CA ALA A 689 17.45 -19.30 -16.46
C ALA A 689 18.70 -19.45 -15.57
N GLY A 690 18.60 -19.05 -14.30
CA GLY A 690 19.65 -19.28 -13.30
C GLY A 690 19.86 -20.77 -13.03
N LEU A 691 18.78 -21.50 -12.76
CA LEU A 691 18.84 -22.95 -12.52
C LEU A 691 19.45 -23.72 -13.70
N ALA A 692 19.15 -23.33 -14.94
CA ALA A 692 19.73 -23.96 -16.13
C ALA A 692 21.26 -23.94 -16.10
N LEU A 693 21.86 -22.82 -15.67
CA LEU A 693 23.31 -22.67 -15.55
C LEU A 693 23.90 -23.51 -14.42
N ASP A 694 23.17 -23.65 -13.31
CA ASP A 694 23.64 -24.40 -12.14
C ASP A 694 23.71 -25.91 -12.41
N LEU A 695 22.86 -26.44 -13.30
CA LEU A 695 22.84 -27.86 -13.67
C LEU A 695 24.17 -28.35 -14.27
N GLU A 696 24.89 -27.51 -15.01
CA GLU A 696 26.18 -27.84 -15.60
C GLU A 696 27.37 -27.58 -14.65
N ARG A 697 27.11 -27.03 -13.46
CA ARG A 697 28.15 -26.70 -12.46
C ARG A 697 28.26 -27.72 -11.33
N ILE A 698 27.51 -28.83 -11.40
CA ILE A 698 27.55 -29.89 -10.39
C ILE A 698 28.83 -30.71 -10.55
N ASP A 699 29.74 -30.60 -9.59
CA ASP A 699 30.99 -31.35 -9.58
C ASP A 699 30.77 -32.88 -9.63
N GLY A 700 31.45 -33.53 -10.57
CA GLY A 700 31.42 -35.00 -10.71
C GLY A 700 30.15 -35.57 -11.35
N ALA A 701 29.18 -34.75 -11.76
CA ALA A 701 27.97 -35.18 -12.45
C ALA A 701 27.91 -34.60 -13.88
N ARG A 702 27.18 -35.27 -14.77
CA ARG A 702 26.79 -34.72 -16.07
C ARG A 702 25.28 -34.67 -16.13
N HIS A 703 24.75 -33.51 -16.50
CA HIS A 703 23.33 -33.33 -16.70
C HIS A 703 22.86 -34.16 -17.91
N GLN A 704 21.82 -34.98 -17.73
CA GLN A 704 21.13 -35.69 -18.80
C GLN A 704 19.73 -35.10 -18.96
N PRO A 705 19.46 -34.33 -20.03
CA PRO A 705 18.15 -33.72 -20.23
C PRO A 705 17.10 -34.79 -20.58
N PRO A 706 15.89 -34.71 -19.99
CA PRO A 706 14.78 -35.53 -20.46
C PRO A 706 14.36 -35.06 -21.85
N ALA A 707 13.98 -35.99 -22.73
CA ALA A 707 13.53 -35.63 -24.08
C ALA A 707 12.17 -34.93 -24.06
N LEU A 708 11.23 -35.40 -23.23
CA LEU A 708 9.85 -34.91 -23.25
C LEU A 708 9.20 -34.90 -21.87
N VAL A 709 8.61 -33.75 -21.53
CA VAL A 709 7.87 -33.51 -20.30
C VAL A 709 6.45 -33.09 -20.63
N VAL A 710 5.46 -33.70 -19.96
CA VAL A 710 4.05 -33.27 -20.05
C VAL A 710 3.75 -32.37 -18.84
N VAL A 711 3.16 -31.21 -19.10
CA VAL A 711 2.71 -30.26 -18.07
C VAL A 711 1.19 -30.30 -17.99
N VAL A 712 0.67 -30.58 -16.80
CA VAL A 712 -0.75 -30.54 -16.45
C VAL A 712 -0.92 -29.54 -15.29
N PRO A 713 -1.21 -28.27 -15.60
CA PRO A 713 -1.29 -27.19 -14.62
C PRO A 713 -2.64 -27.17 -13.89
N SER A 714 -2.73 -26.36 -12.82
CA SER A 714 -3.98 -26.05 -12.15
C SER A 714 -4.74 -24.92 -12.84
N ALA A 715 -6.08 -24.89 -12.69
CA ALA A 715 -6.92 -23.78 -13.12
C ALA A 715 -6.89 -22.58 -12.15
N ASP A 716 -6.36 -22.75 -10.93
CA ASP A 716 -6.34 -21.70 -9.89
C ASP A 716 -5.35 -20.58 -10.22
N ALA A 717 -4.23 -20.94 -10.85
CA ALA A 717 -3.17 -20.03 -11.28
C ALA A 717 -2.94 -20.17 -12.80
N PRO A 718 -3.89 -19.74 -13.63
CA PRO A 718 -3.98 -20.09 -15.06
C PRO A 718 -2.79 -19.62 -15.92
N VAL A 719 -1.95 -18.71 -15.41
CA VAL A 719 -0.71 -18.29 -16.08
C VAL A 719 0.52 -18.68 -15.26
N ALA A 720 0.54 -18.42 -13.95
CA ALA A 720 1.74 -18.65 -13.14
C ALA A 720 2.10 -20.13 -13.01
N SER A 721 1.12 -21.03 -12.81
CA SER A 721 1.32 -22.48 -12.74
C SER A 721 1.92 -23.04 -14.04
N PRO A 722 1.28 -22.86 -15.22
CA PRO A 722 1.84 -23.38 -16.46
C PRO A 722 3.17 -22.72 -16.83
N ALA A 723 3.35 -21.42 -16.57
CA ALA A 723 4.63 -20.75 -16.83
C ALA A 723 5.75 -21.39 -15.99
N GLY A 724 5.56 -21.55 -14.68
CA GLY A 724 6.52 -22.16 -13.78
C GLY A 724 6.94 -23.57 -14.21
N ALA A 725 5.97 -24.42 -14.53
CA ALA A 725 6.24 -25.79 -14.97
C ALA A 725 6.92 -25.86 -16.35
N VAL A 726 6.42 -25.11 -17.33
CA VAL A 726 6.98 -25.06 -18.70
C VAL A 726 8.42 -24.55 -18.69
N LEU A 727 8.68 -23.42 -18.01
CA LEU A 727 9.99 -22.77 -18.02
C LEU A 727 11.05 -23.61 -17.29
N ARG A 728 10.68 -24.32 -16.22
CA ARG A 728 11.58 -25.27 -15.54
C ARG A 728 11.89 -26.49 -16.42
N ALA A 729 10.91 -27.03 -17.13
CA ALA A 729 11.12 -28.15 -18.05
C ALA A 729 12.03 -27.76 -19.22
N LEU A 730 11.81 -26.57 -19.81
CA LEU A 730 12.68 -26.01 -20.85
C LEU A 730 14.10 -25.75 -20.33
N ALA A 731 14.26 -25.26 -19.08
CA ALA A 731 15.56 -25.06 -18.44
C ALA A 731 16.35 -26.37 -18.27
N ALA A 732 15.66 -27.43 -17.85
CA ALA A 732 16.18 -28.78 -17.77
C ALA A 732 16.47 -29.41 -19.15
N GLY A 733 16.20 -28.71 -20.26
CA GLY A 733 16.53 -29.15 -21.60
C GLY A 733 15.50 -30.10 -22.23
N ALA A 734 14.28 -30.17 -21.70
CA ALA A 734 13.21 -30.95 -22.30
C ALA A 734 12.33 -30.14 -23.25
N ALA A 735 11.76 -30.80 -24.26
CA ALA A 735 10.57 -30.29 -24.92
C ALA A 735 9.33 -30.51 -24.03
N VAL A 736 8.31 -29.67 -24.22
CA VAL A 736 7.14 -29.60 -23.35
C VAL A 736 5.86 -29.78 -24.15
N LEU A 737 5.05 -30.74 -23.71
CA LEU A 737 3.63 -30.83 -24.07
C LEU A 737 2.81 -30.16 -22.97
N LEU A 738 2.33 -28.95 -23.24
CA LEU A 738 1.46 -28.22 -22.33
C LEU A 738 0.01 -28.62 -22.61
N ARG A 739 -0.61 -29.28 -21.64
CA ARG A 739 -2.04 -29.51 -21.63
C ARG A 739 -2.70 -28.39 -20.82
N PRO A 740 -3.60 -27.58 -21.39
CA PRO A 740 -4.26 -26.52 -20.63
C PRO A 740 -5.16 -27.10 -19.53
N ALA A 741 -5.30 -26.38 -18.41
CA ALA A 741 -6.29 -26.72 -17.39
C ALA A 741 -7.71 -26.45 -17.93
N PRO A 742 -8.71 -27.27 -17.53
CA PRO A 742 -10.10 -27.04 -17.91
C PRO A 742 -10.57 -25.63 -17.52
N GLY A 743 -11.13 -24.90 -18.49
CA GLY A 743 -11.63 -23.55 -18.27
C GLY A 743 -10.56 -22.46 -18.12
N ALA A 744 -9.29 -22.77 -18.41
CA ALA A 744 -8.15 -21.83 -18.48
C ALA A 744 -7.32 -22.04 -19.77
N GLY A 745 -7.98 -22.48 -20.85
CA GLY A 745 -7.33 -22.86 -22.09
C GLY A 745 -6.79 -21.67 -22.87
N ARG A 746 -7.52 -20.55 -22.90
CA ARG A 746 -7.07 -19.33 -23.56
C ARG A 746 -5.88 -18.72 -22.82
N ALA A 747 -5.88 -18.74 -21.49
CA ALA A 747 -4.74 -18.26 -20.70
C ALA A 747 -3.45 -19.03 -21.02
N SER A 748 -3.53 -20.36 -21.10
CA SER A 748 -2.42 -21.21 -21.55
C SER A 748 -2.00 -20.94 -22.99
N ALA A 749 -2.95 -20.64 -23.88
CA ALA A 749 -2.68 -20.29 -25.26
C ALA A 749 -1.93 -18.95 -25.40
N VAL A 750 -2.37 -17.91 -24.68
CA VAL A 750 -1.70 -16.60 -24.66
C VAL A 750 -0.31 -16.70 -24.04
N LEU A 751 -0.15 -17.51 -22.98
CA LEU A 751 1.17 -17.82 -22.43
C LEU A 751 2.08 -18.46 -23.49
N ALA A 752 1.59 -19.48 -24.21
CA ALA A 752 2.37 -20.14 -25.27
C ALA A 752 2.72 -19.16 -26.41
N GLU A 753 1.80 -18.29 -26.81
CA GLU A 753 2.05 -17.20 -27.77
C GLU A 753 3.21 -16.31 -27.32
N ALA A 754 3.16 -15.80 -26.09
CA ALA A 754 4.21 -14.94 -25.53
C ALA A 754 5.57 -15.67 -25.47
N LEU A 755 5.57 -16.97 -25.13
CA LEU A 755 6.80 -17.77 -25.11
C LEU A 755 7.34 -18.01 -26.53
N TRP A 756 6.50 -18.26 -27.54
CA TRP A 756 6.96 -18.40 -28.93
C TRP A 756 7.48 -17.08 -29.51
N GLU A 757 6.87 -15.95 -29.16
CA GLU A 757 7.34 -14.60 -29.54
C GLU A 757 8.77 -14.32 -29.02
N SER A 758 9.20 -14.97 -27.94
CA SER A 758 10.58 -14.87 -27.41
C SER A 758 11.63 -15.65 -28.21
N GLY A 759 11.20 -16.45 -29.18
CA GLY A 759 12.03 -17.36 -29.96
C GLY A 759 12.17 -18.77 -29.38
N ILE A 760 11.31 -19.20 -28.45
CA ILE A 760 11.18 -20.62 -28.10
C ILE A 760 10.54 -21.37 -29.28
N PRO A 761 11.16 -22.45 -29.80
CA PRO A 761 10.61 -23.18 -30.94
C PRO A 761 9.23 -23.78 -30.67
N ARG A 762 8.33 -23.71 -31.65
CA ARG A 762 6.96 -24.28 -31.57
C ARG A 762 6.93 -25.81 -31.49
N ASP A 763 8.01 -26.47 -31.88
CA ASP A 763 8.21 -27.92 -31.73
C ASP A 763 8.83 -28.29 -30.37
N ALA A 764 9.45 -27.33 -29.67
CA ALA A 764 9.94 -27.51 -28.30
C ALA A 764 8.87 -27.17 -27.24
N LEU A 765 7.91 -26.28 -27.53
CA LEU A 765 6.75 -25.99 -26.70
C LEU A 765 5.46 -26.19 -27.49
N VAL A 766 4.72 -27.24 -27.15
CA VAL A 766 3.57 -27.73 -27.92
C VAL A 766 2.33 -27.69 -27.03
N LEU A 767 1.36 -26.82 -27.37
CA LEU A 767 0.05 -26.77 -26.69
C LEU A 767 -0.89 -27.85 -27.23
N VAL A 768 -1.46 -28.70 -26.37
CA VAL A 768 -2.36 -29.80 -26.78
C VAL A 768 -3.67 -29.71 -26.00
N ASP A 769 -4.78 -29.49 -26.69
CA ASP A 769 -6.11 -29.40 -26.07
C ASP A 769 -6.95 -30.65 -26.36
N LEU A 770 -6.98 -31.56 -25.39
CA LEU A 770 -7.66 -32.85 -25.48
C LEU A 770 -9.17 -32.77 -25.16
N ALA A 771 -9.76 -31.57 -25.08
CA ALA A 771 -11.15 -31.36 -24.66
C ALA A 771 -12.23 -31.76 -25.69
N ALA A 772 -11.87 -32.24 -26.89
CA ALA A 772 -12.83 -32.56 -27.95
C ALA A 772 -13.04 -34.08 -28.12
N ALA A 773 -13.91 -34.68 -27.29
CA ALA A 773 -14.72 -35.88 -27.59
C ALA A 773 -15.66 -36.23 -26.42
N ALA A 774 -16.56 -35.31 -26.05
CA ALA A 774 -17.75 -35.65 -25.26
C ALA A 774 -18.95 -35.59 -26.22
N THR A 775 -19.14 -36.67 -26.98
CA THR A 775 -20.43 -36.97 -27.60
C THR A 775 -21.24 -37.78 -26.60
N ASP A 776 -22.46 -37.32 -26.36
CA ASP A 776 -23.50 -37.81 -25.47
C ASP A 776 -23.41 -39.30 -25.07
N GLY A 777 -23.38 -39.55 -23.76
CA GLY A 777 -23.87 -40.77 -23.13
C GLY A 777 -22.82 -41.83 -22.75
N ASP A 778 -22.16 -41.65 -21.60
CA ASP A 778 -22.09 -42.65 -20.52
C ASP A 778 -21.25 -42.09 -19.35
N ALA A 779 -21.92 -41.86 -18.23
CA ALA A 779 -21.35 -41.26 -17.03
C ALA A 779 -20.68 -42.34 -16.16
N ASP A 780 -19.35 -42.40 -16.22
CA ASP A 780 -18.50 -43.00 -15.20
C ASP A 780 -17.32 -42.04 -14.93
N ALA A 781 -16.61 -42.25 -13.81
CA ALA A 781 -15.61 -41.37 -13.19
C ALA A 781 -14.44 -40.84 -14.07
N ASP A 782 -14.43 -41.15 -15.37
CA ASP A 782 -13.50 -40.69 -16.41
C ASP A 782 -13.81 -39.27 -16.94
N GLU A 783 -14.99 -38.70 -16.65
CA GLU A 783 -15.40 -37.35 -17.10
C GLU A 783 -14.67 -36.20 -16.38
N ALA A 784 -14.23 -36.39 -15.13
CA ALA A 784 -13.72 -35.29 -14.30
C ALA A 784 -12.42 -34.66 -14.83
N VAL A 785 -11.63 -35.42 -15.62
CA VAL A 785 -10.35 -34.97 -16.15
C VAL A 785 -10.43 -34.59 -17.63
N GLY A 786 -11.54 -34.86 -18.35
CA GLY A 786 -11.72 -34.54 -19.77
C GLY A 786 -10.82 -35.33 -20.74
N GLY A 787 -11.42 -36.10 -21.65
CA GLY A 787 -10.72 -36.78 -22.75
C GLY A 787 -10.20 -38.20 -22.45
N GLY A 788 -10.94 -39.02 -21.67
CA GLY A 788 -10.52 -40.29 -21.06
C GLY A 788 -9.73 -41.28 -21.94
N GLY A 789 -9.94 -41.31 -23.26
CA GLY A 789 -9.14 -42.13 -24.19
C GLY A 789 -7.80 -41.51 -24.65
N LEU A 790 -7.78 -40.22 -24.96
CA LEU A 790 -6.60 -39.53 -25.50
C LEU A 790 -5.64 -39.13 -24.40
N LEU A 791 -6.16 -38.68 -23.24
CA LEU A 791 -5.33 -38.36 -22.09
C LEU A 791 -4.59 -39.61 -21.58
N ARG A 792 -5.28 -40.74 -21.48
CA ARG A 792 -4.65 -42.02 -21.14
C ARG A 792 -3.58 -42.40 -22.16
N THR A 793 -3.83 -42.17 -23.45
CA THR A 793 -2.84 -42.42 -24.52
C THR A 793 -1.60 -41.56 -24.33
N LEU A 794 -1.76 -40.27 -23.98
CA LEU A 794 -0.65 -39.36 -23.70
C LEU A 794 0.18 -39.81 -22.48
N ILE A 795 -0.47 -40.05 -21.34
CA ILE A 795 0.21 -40.36 -20.07
C ILE A 795 0.87 -41.74 -20.08
N ALA A 796 0.28 -42.71 -20.79
CA ALA A 796 0.81 -44.07 -20.89
C ALA A 796 1.95 -44.21 -21.93
N ASP A 797 2.22 -43.19 -22.76
CA ASP A 797 3.24 -43.28 -23.79
C ASP A 797 4.66 -43.35 -23.19
N PRO A 798 5.52 -44.29 -23.62
CA PRO A 798 6.86 -44.47 -23.07
C PRO A 798 7.84 -43.33 -23.40
N HIS A 799 7.55 -42.49 -24.41
CA HIS A 799 8.40 -41.33 -24.72
C HIS A 799 8.23 -40.18 -23.71
N ILE A 800 7.16 -40.20 -22.89
CA ILE A 800 7.00 -39.23 -21.81
C ILE A 800 7.92 -39.64 -20.66
N GLU A 801 8.95 -38.85 -20.37
CA GLU A 801 9.88 -39.15 -19.28
C GLU A 801 9.36 -38.65 -17.93
N HIS A 802 8.77 -37.46 -17.91
CA HIS A 802 8.17 -36.87 -16.71
C HIS A 802 6.80 -36.27 -16.98
N VAL A 803 5.96 -36.29 -15.95
CA VAL A 803 4.72 -35.52 -15.89
C VAL A 803 4.83 -34.56 -14.71
N LEU A 804 4.66 -33.27 -14.99
CA LEU A 804 4.50 -32.22 -13.98
C LEU A 804 3.00 -31.98 -13.80
N LEU A 805 2.46 -32.39 -12.66
CA LEU A 805 1.04 -32.25 -12.34
C LEU A 805 0.87 -31.26 -11.19
N GLU A 806 0.07 -30.22 -11.39
CA GLU A 806 -0.45 -29.39 -10.32
C GLU A 806 -1.96 -29.61 -10.25
N GLY A 807 -2.43 -30.31 -9.22
CA GLY A 807 -3.81 -30.78 -9.17
C GLY A 807 -4.10 -31.65 -7.95
N ASP A 808 -5.17 -32.42 -7.99
CA ASP A 808 -5.55 -33.26 -6.85
C ASP A 808 -4.77 -34.59 -6.78
N ARG A 809 -4.84 -35.21 -5.59
CA ARG A 809 -4.22 -36.51 -5.34
C ARG A 809 -4.87 -37.65 -6.13
N GLU A 810 -6.13 -37.51 -6.51
CA GLU A 810 -6.89 -38.52 -7.24
C GLU A 810 -6.40 -38.64 -8.68
N THR A 811 -6.20 -37.52 -9.36
CA THR A 811 -5.59 -37.41 -10.69
C THR A 811 -4.17 -37.95 -10.68
N ALA A 812 -3.38 -37.62 -9.64
CA ALA A 812 -2.04 -38.17 -9.49
C ALA A 812 -2.06 -39.70 -9.35
N ALA A 813 -3.00 -40.24 -8.55
CA ALA A 813 -3.18 -41.69 -8.40
C ALA A 813 -3.66 -42.34 -9.70
N LEU A 814 -4.57 -41.69 -10.43
CA LEU A 814 -5.08 -42.14 -11.72
C LEU A 814 -3.95 -42.27 -12.74
N PHE A 815 -3.08 -41.26 -12.89
CA PHE A 815 -1.94 -41.32 -13.81
C PHE A 815 -1.00 -42.47 -13.47
N ARG A 816 -0.72 -42.71 -12.19
CA ARG A 816 0.10 -43.85 -11.74
C ARG A 816 -0.58 -45.20 -11.94
N SER A 817 -1.92 -45.25 -11.94
CA SER A 817 -2.67 -46.47 -12.26
C SER A 817 -2.54 -46.86 -13.74
N TRP A 818 -2.40 -45.87 -14.62
CA TRP A 818 -2.20 -46.10 -16.06
C TRP A 818 -0.74 -46.45 -16.39
N ARG A 819 0.22 -45.86 -15.67
CA ARG A 819 1.65 -46.14 -15.83
C ARG A 819 2.37 -46.10 -14.48
N SER A 820 2.67 -47.28 -13.93
CA SER A 820 3.22 -47.41 -12.57
C SER A 820 4.67 -46.92 -12.41
N ASP A 821 5.45 -46.94 -13.50
CA ASP A 821 6.84 -46.50 -13.61
C ASP A 821 6.98 -45.00 -13.97
N LEU A 822 5.86 -44.29 -14.17
CA LEU A 822 5.87 -42.88 -14.55
C LEU A 822 6.59 -42.02 -13.50
N SER A 823 7.55 -41.20 -13.96
CA SER A 823 8.17 -40.18 -13.11
C SER A 823 7.22 -38.97 -12.98
N LEU A 824 6.29 -39.09 -12.03
CA LEU A 824 5.28 -38.07 -11.74
C LEU A 824 5.78 -37.13 -10.64
N LEU A 825 5.95 -35.86 -10.98
CA LEU A 825 6.17 -34.77 -10.02
C LEU A 825 4.83 -34.06 -9.83
N ALA A 826 4.14 -34.40 -8.76
CA ALA A 826 2.81 -33.85 -8.46
C ALA A 826 2.87 -32.88 -7.27
N GLU A 827 2.45 -31.64 -7.51
CA GLU A 827 2.09 -30.70 -6.45
C GLU A 827 0.59 -30.89 -6.18
N THR A 828 0.30 -31.58 -5.08
CA THR A 828 -1.08 -31.88 -4.68
C THR A 828 -1.53 -30.96 -3.56
N GLY A 829 -2.66 -30.28 -3.76
CA GLY A 829 -3.27 -29.44 -2.73
C GLY A 829 -3.43 -30.19 -1.41
N SER A 830 -3.01 -29.56 -0.31
CA SER A 830 -3.25 -30.06 1.05
C SER A 830 -4.00 -28.98 1.83
N GLY A 831 -4.89 -29.39 2.73
CA GLY A 831 -5.60 -28.43 3.59
C GLY A 831 -4.58 -27.65 4.42
N TYR A 832 -4.57 -26.33 4.28
CA TYR A 832 -3.75 -25.46 5.12
C TYR A 832 -4.40 -25.32 6.51
N SER A 833 -3.59 -25.16 7.55
CA SER A 833 -4.08 -24.83 8.89
C SER A 833 -3.44 -23.55 9.38
N VAL A 834 -4.27 -22.61 9.87
CA VAL A 834 -3.81 -21.38 10.52
C VAL A 834 -4.13 -21.49 12.00
N VAL A 835 -3.11 -21.41 12.85
CA VAL A 835 -3.26 -21.47 14.30
C VAL A 835 -3.30 -20.05 14.87
N VAL A 836 -4.47 -19.64 15.37
CA VAL A 836 -4.65 -18.35 16.06
C VAL A 836 -4.45 -18.57 17.56
N THR A 837 -3.37 -18.02 18.11
CA THR A 837 -3.05 -18.12 19.53
C THR A 837 -3.64 -16.96 20.33
N PRO A 838 -3.77 -17.06 21.66
CA PRO A 838 -4.22 -15.94 22.51
C PRO A 838 -3.32 -14.69 22.50
N SER A 839 -2.11 -14.78 21.94
CA SER A 839 -1.21 -13.63 21.72
C SER A 839 -1.39 -12.97 20.36
N ALA A 840 -2.18 -13.55 19.45
CA ALA A 840 -2.30 -13.06 18.10
C ALA A 840 -2.99 -11.70 18.05
N ASP A 841 -2.58 -10.86 17.10
CA ASP A 841 -3.40 -9.74 16.66
C ASP A 841 -4.60 -10.33 15.90
N LEU A 842 -5.76 -10.38 16.55
CA LEU A 842 -6.97 -10.99 15.99
C LEU A 842 -7.44 -10.29 14.71
N ALA A 843 -7.26 -8.97 14.61
CA ALA A 843 -7.62 -8.22 13.41
C ALA A 843 -6.69 -8.59 12.24
N LEU A 844 -5.40 -8.85 12.52
CA LEU A 844 -4.44 -9.33 11.52
C LEU A 844 -4.65 -10.79 11.15
N ALA A 845 -4.90 -11.64 12.14
CA ALA A 845 -5.27 -13.02 11.90
C ALA A 845 -6.52 -13.10 11.01
N ALA A 846 -7.59 -12.37 11.33
CA ALA A 846 -8.82 -12.38 10.55
C ALA A 846 -8.60 -11.90 9.10
N SER A 847 -7.85 -10.82 8.90
CA SER A 847 -7.55 -10.30 7.56
C SER A 847 -6.71 -11.29 6.73
N ASN A 848 -5.69 -11.90 7.34
CA ASN A 848 -4.82 -12.85 6.65
C ASN A 848 -5.57 -14.15 6.34
N ILE A 849 -6.39 -14.65 7.28
CA ILE A 849 -7.22 -15.83 7.06
C ILE A 849 -8.20 -15.57 5.92
N ALA A 850 -8.93 -14.46 5.94
CA ALA A 850 -9.86 -14.11 4.87
C ALA A 850 -9.17 -14.02 3.51
N ALA A 851 -7.99 -13.38 3.44
CA ALA A 851 -7.21 -13.29 2.21
C ALA A 851 -6.75 -14.68 1.72
N THR A 852 -6.29 -15.55 2.62
CA THR A 852 -5.87 -16.91 2.29
C THR A 852 -7.04 -17.76 1.79
N GLU A 853 -8.20 -17.71 2.45
CA GLU A 853 -9.40 -18.46 2.04
C GLU A 853 -9.94 -17.96 0.70
N LEU A 854 -9.95 -16.65 0.46
CA LEU A 854 -10.34 -16.07 -0.84
C LEU A 854 -9.37 -16.47 -1.96
N ALA A 855 -8.07 -16.49 -1.68
CA ALA A 855 -7.08 -16.96 -2.63
C ALA A 855 -7.22 -18.47 -2.92
N ALA A 856 -7.48 -19.28 -1.88
CA ALA A 856 -7.66 -20.72 -1.99
C ALA A 856 -8.96 -21.13 -2.70
N ALA A 857 -10.02 -20.33 -2.57
CA ALA A 857 -11.28 -20.54 -3.28
C ALA A 857 -11.13 -20.42 -4.82
N GLY A 858 -10.04 -19.80 -5.28
CA GLY A 858 -9.76 -19.59 -6.68
C GLY A 858 -10.69 -18.56 -7.34
N PRO A 859 -10.35 -18.10 -8.55
CA PRO A 859 -11.07 -17.04 -9.26
C PRO A 859 -12.57 -17.34 -9.48
N ARG A 860 -12.93 -18.60 -9.71
CA ARG A 860 -14.30 -19.02 -10.06
C ARG A 860 -15.23 -19.14 -8.85
N ALA A 861 -14.77 -19.61 -7.69
CA ALA A 861 -15.66 -19.75 -6.54
C ALA A 861 -15.98 -18.39 -5.90
N ALA A 862 -15.07 -17.42 -5.99
CA ALA A 862 -15.28 -16.05 -5.53
C ALA A 862 -16.35 -15.28 -6.35
N ALA A 863 -16.64 -15.71 -7.59
CA ALA A 863 -17.62 -15.08 -8.47
C ALA A 863 -19.07 -15.59 -8.27
N THR A 864 -19.26 -16.70 -7.56
CA THR A 864 -20.60 -17.21 -7.21
C THR A 864 -21.13 -16.46 -5.98
N PRO A 865 -22.29 -15.76 -6.06
CA PRO A 865 -22.89 -15.17 -4.87
C PRO A 865 -23.18 -16.29 -3.87
N ALA A 866 -22.71 -16.12 -2.64
CA ALA A 866 -23.01 -17.05 -1.55
C ALA A 866 -24.53 -17.18 -1.43
N ASP A 867 -25.04 -18.39 -1.69
CA ASP A 867 -26.39 -18.75 -1.28
C ASP A 867 -26.41 -18.71 0.25
N ASP A 868 -27.31 -17.93 0.86
CA ASP A 868 -27.40 -17.69 2.31
C ASP A 868 -27.59 -18.98 3.15
N THR A 869 -27.71 -20.14 2.48
CA THR A 869 -27.81 -21.47 3.08
C THR A 869 -26.53 -22.30 3.03
N ALA A 870 -25.46 -21.83 2.38
CA ALA A 870 -24.18 -22.53 2.34
C ALA A 870 -23.46 -22.37 3.69
N THR A 871 -23.44 -23.45 4.47
CA THR A 871 -22.61 -23.56 5.68
C THR A 871 -21.17 -23.17 5.30
N PRO A 872 -20.53 -22.19 5.97
CA PRO A 872 -19.15 -21.84 5.67
C PRO A 872 -18.28 -23.09 5.80
N PRO A 873 -17.25 -23.27 4.95
CA PRO A 873 -16.26 -24.32 5.18
C PRO A 873 -15.75 -24.16 6.62
N THR A 874 -15.74 -25.25 7.36
CA THR A 874 -15.36 -25.30 8.78
C THR A 874 -13.90 -24.88 8.95
N ALA A 875 -13.65 -23.56 9.00
CA ALA A 875 -12.38 -22.97 9.34
C ALA A 875 -12.38 -22.63 10.85
N ALA A 876 -11.32 -23.05 11.53
CA ALA A 876 -11.05 -22.90 12.97
C ALA A 876 -11.92 -23.75 13.91
N THR A 877 -11.58 -25.05 14.03
CA THR A 877 -11.84 -25.76 15.28
C THR A 877 -10.98 -25.12 16.37
N PRO A 878 -11.55 -24.59 17.47
CA PRO A 878 -10.73 -24.16 18.60
C PRO A 878 -9.94 -25.37 19.10
N ALA A 879 -8.63 -25.26 19.13
CA ALA A 879 -7.80 -26.26 19.78
C ALA A 879 -8.23 -26.30 21.26
N SER A 880 -8.96 -27.34 21.64
CA SER A 880 -9.21 -27.65 23.05
C SER A 880 -7.87 -27.72 23.76
N PRO A 881 -7.71 -27.09 24.94
CA PRO A 881 -6.46 -27.16 25.67
C PRO A 881 -6.24 -28.62 26.07
N SER A 882 -5.28 -29.29 25.42
CA SER A 882 -4.71 -30.51 25.95
C SER A 882 -3.99 -30.12 27.25
N THR A 883 -4.56 -30.58 28.36
CA THR A 883 -4.02 -30.53 29.73
C THR A 883 -2.57 -31.00 29.83
#